data_AF-A0A2E9IMD4-F1
#
_entry.id   AF-A0A2E9IMD4-F1
#
_cell.length_a   1.000
_cell.length_b   1.000
_cell.length_c   1.000
_cell.angle_alpha   90.00
_cell.angle_beta   90.00
_cell.angle_gamma   90.00
#
_symmetry.space_group_name_H-M   'P 1'
#
loop_
_entity.id
_entity.type
_entity.pdbx_description
1 polymer ?
#
loop_
_entity_poly.entity_id
_entity_poly.type
_entity_poly.pdbx_seq_one_letter_code
_entity_poly.pdbx_strand_id
1 'polypeptide(L)'
;MNQRNRPSDTQAQGGFALLIALTLMAFVLVLLVTITLLVNVETASSQTTLNQLRAKESARLALMMALGDLQRYAGPDQRVTARAEILGSGLASSNPFWTGVWETSTTTATPHWMVSWQDQDSSANLNSLEMMQLIGSDNQDFSASQYVQAPIINIDSSSNTSGVEIAWWISDEGVKASAGLIDSSDNLDDAFLTSYATNGLSAEQQKQALKQITARKYRIENILGQDISFSPGEVEDITDSSVAAKIETTNEELQRSVMFNQLALLDGISTTKLKENYHDLTFLSQGILSNTKSGGLKRDLSDQTFDEDIIGLKINNATREFLWNSLPDSNADIPLTGIATTVADALSDGDSVNTTPPIITEFALYFAISAEGSSTSEQSTARAFLRFEAEVWSPYGFRHQFAGASSTDSPEIFVKIEGLPDLELSFYDKDTDTYTSNTTLSFNQISPEFELDLTNTHKSGEIRKTAGNWPINASSSKDSFYYTNDWDWTVIDPSYNEDHRKKSFPDGDSINYKSADSTITLILKNESGEILQKIENIPYGAIEADFGFYVDSATNLGVTDAPIVFYYRMLDDRDELESWLTEVDPRSIYLDVSKPEVFDLLDINDVNGDNQGDADIPVSEKFSYSDFFYGNQNNSFFRLFDVPSTIPYSLGILQHLQIVGERPFAIGNQWGGSLNGVFDNYFISGIPQDAAATFWNPQLDSAEHPLPNPHLSVYAPDSVSMSDIIGNESSKHLLVNGSFNINSTSSKAWYSLLSANFIYDWDYTVNKGTSSEENSTRMNLENAFFRLPFSGHYRSEAYSTWPFPFEDYEDELTIGDDYPALSDIESELVFRNSSGYNTTQDWRPSLSLGLREISSSNLEILAEKIVEKLSSYGTAFPSLEDFINSGLLDDAIAETSINTIVSDQAYVDADDDARIPLNAPTYLSQADIITAIAPRASARSDTFKILAKAKIKNPTTGDLDTEATCIALVQRFPEQAANNTSGIMSNAEAFGRKFVILEIQWLDQL
;
A
#
# COMPACT_ATOMS: atom_id res chain seq x y z
N MET A 1 -52.16 128.05 -32.43
CA MET A 1 -51.97 128.56 -33.80
C MET A 1 -50.60 128.06 -34.29
N ASN A 2 -50.55 127.57 -35.53
CA ASN A 2 -49.38 127.14 -36.34
C ASN A 2 -48.84 125.70 -36.25
N GLN A 3 -49.07 124.99 -37.36
CA GLN A 3 -48.38 123.79 -37.86
C GLN A 3 -47.05 124.15 -38.58
N ARG A 4 -46.14 123.16 -38.65
CA ARG A 4 -45.15 122.78 -39.71
C ARG A 4 -43.88 122.22 -39.03
N ASN A 5 -43.19 121.15 -39.43
CA ASN A 5 -42.96 120.47 -40.71
C ASN A 5 -42.55 118.99 -40.48
N ARG A 6 -42.71 118.12 -41.49
CA ARG A 6 -42.04 116.79 -41.60
C ARG A 6 -40.56 116.92 -41.99
N PRO A 7 -39.72 115.91 -41.68
CA PRO A 7 -39.10 115.11 -42.76
C PRO A 7 -39.06 113.58 -42.48
N SER A 8 -38.65 112.83 -43.51
CA SER A 8 -38.67 111.38 -43.73
C SER A 8 -37.33 110.65 -43.50
N ASP A 9 -37.43 109.38 -43.08
CA ASP A 9 -36.58 108.17 -43.19
C ASP A 9 -35.11 108.22 -43.68
N THR A 10 -34.21 107.48 -42.99
CA THR A 10 -33.68 106.17 -43.49
C THR A 10 -32.75 105.42 -42.49
N GLN A 11 -33.20 104.21 -42.15
CA GLN A 11 -32.51 102.94 -41.83
C GLN A 11 -31.14 102.86 -41.11
N ALA A 12 -31.17 102.19 -39.96
CA ALA A 12 -30.05 101.48 -39.34
C ALA A 12 -30.36 99.96 -39.27
N GLN A 13 -29.82 99.14 -40.20
CA GLN A 13 -29.82 97.67 -40.10
C GLN A 13 -28.61 97.10 -40.86
N GLY A 14 -27.54 96.72 -40.14
CA GLY A 14 -26.33 96.12 -40.75
C GLY A 14 -25.56 95.11 -39.87
N GLY A 15 -25.79 95.05 -38.55
CA GLY A 15 -25.05 94.14 -37.66
C GLY A 15 -25.75 92.80 -37.32
N PHE A 16 -27.08 92.72 -37.43
CA PHE A 16 -27.85 91.57 -36.94
C PHE A 16 -27.82 90.36 -37.88
N ALA A 17 -27.79 90.59 -39.20
CA ALA A 17 -27.73 89.51 -40.20
C ALA A 17 -26.36 88.79 -40.21
N LEU A 18 -25.26 89.50 -39.95
CA LEU A 18 -23.92 88.90 -39.86
C LEU A 18 -23.79 88.01 -38.63
N LEU A 19 -24.37 88.42 -37.49
CA LEU A 19 -24.34 87.66 -36.24
C LEU A 19 -25.14 86.35 -36.37
N ILE A 20 -26.32 86.39 -37.01
CA ILE A 20 -27.10 85.19 -37.32
C ILE A 20 -26.36 84.27 -38.31
N ALA A 21 -25.71 84.82 -39.34
CA ALA A 21 -24.95 84.00 -40.28
C ALA A 21 -23.72 83.33 -39.63
N LEU A 22 -23.02 84.02 -38.72
CA LEU A 22 -21.88 83.49 -37.98
C LEU A 22 -22.30 82.44 -36.94
N THR A 23 -23.39 82.66 -36.19
CA THR A 23 -23.90 81.65 -35.25
C THR A 23 -24.44 80.42 -35.96
N LEU A 24 -25.06 80.58 -37.13
CA LEU A 24 -25.58 79.47 -37.93
C LEU A 24 -24.46 78.68 -38.62
N MET A 25 -23.41 79.34 -39.14
CA MET A 25 -22.21 78.65 -39.62
C MET A 25 -21.44 77.95 -38.50
N ALA A 26 -21.29 78.59 -37.33
CA ALA A 26 -20.65 77.97 -36.17
C ALA A 26 -21.46 76.75 -35.68
N PHE A 27 -22.79 76.84 -35.65
CA PHE A 27 -23.67 75.73 -35.30
C PHE A 27 -23.56 74.56 -36.29
N VAL A 28 -23.57 74.84 -37.60
CA VAL A 28 -23.40 73.80 -38.64
C VAL A 28 -22.01 73.16 -38.56
N LEU A 29 -20.97 73.93 -38.28
CA LEU A 29 -19.61 73.41 -38.14
C LEU A 29 -19.46 72.52 -36.89
N VAL A 30 -20.04 72.95 -35.76
CA VAL A 30 -20.10 72.12 -34.54
C VAL A 30 -20.90 70.83 -34.79
N LEU A 31 -22.03 70.90 -35.49
CA LEU A 31 -22.84 69.74 -35.86
C LEU A 31 -22.07 68.75 -36.74
N LEU A 32 -21.34 69.24 -37.74
CA LEU A 32 -20.52 68.39 -38.60
C LEU A 32 -19.38 67.72 -37.82
N VAL A 33 -18.73 68.45 -36.92
CA VAL A 33 -17.67 67.90 -36.08
C VAL A 33 -18.22 66.85 -35.11
N THR A 34 -19.36 67.08 -34.46
CA THR A 34 -19.96 66.09 -33.55
C THR A 34 -20.44 64.83 -34.28
N ILE A 35 -21.06 64.96 -35.46
CA ILE A 35 -21.44 63.79 -36.27
C ILE A 35 -20.20 63.02 -36.72
N THR A 36 -19.14 63.71 -37.15
CA THR A 36 -17.90 63.06 -37.59
C THR A 36 -17.20 62.35 -36.42
N LEU A 37 -17.15 62.97 -35.24
CA LEU A 37 -16.61 62.35 -34.03
C LEU A 37 -17.42 61.12 -33.62
N LEU A 38 -18.75 61.22 -33.64
CA LEU A 38 -19.63 60.09 -33.31
C LEU A 38 -19.43 58.93 -34.29
N VAL A 39 -19.37 59.19 -35.60
CA VAL A 39 -19.12 58.15 -36.61
C VAL A 39 -17.75 57.51 -36.40
N ASN A 40 -16.72 58.28 -36.09
CA ASN A 40 -15.38 57.75 -35.82
C ASN A 40 -15.36 56.88 -34.55
N VAL A 41 -16.04 57.31 -33.48
CA VAL A 41 -16.15 56.53 -32.22
C VAL A 41 -16.95 55.25 -32.44
N GLU A 42 -18.07 55.30 -33.15
CA GLU A 42 -18.89 54.12 -33.47
C GLU A 42 -18.14 53.14 -34.39
N THR A 43 -17.39 53.66 -35.36
CA THR A 43 -16.56 52.84 -36.25
C THR A 43 -15.42 52.18 -35.47
N ALA A 44 -14.77 52.92 -34.57
CA ALA A 44 -13.72 52.37 -33.69
C ALA A 44 -14.29 51.30 -32.75
N SER A 45 -15.41 51.59 -32.08
CA SER A 45 -16.11 50.65 -31.19
C SER A 45 -16.54 49.37 -31.92
N SER A 46 -17.10 49.50 -33.12
CA SER A 46 -17.49 48.37 -33.97
C SER A 46 -16.27 47.54 -34.40
N GLN A 47 -15.16 48.20 -34.72
CA GLN A 47 -13.92 47.53 -35.10
C GLN A 47 -13.30 46.78 -33.92
N THR A 48 -13.25 47.39 -32.73
CA THR A 48 -12.80 46.73 -31.49
C THR A 48 -13.68 45.53 -31.15
N THR A 49 -15.01 45.67 -31.26
CA THR A 49 -15.94 44.55 -31.03
C THR A 49 -15.71 43.42 -32.03
N LEU A 50 -15.52 43.75 -33.32
CA LEU A 50 -15.22 42.77 -34.36
C LEU A 50 -13.87 42.07 -34.12
N ASN A 51 -12.84 42.81 -33.72
CA ASN A 51 -11.53 42.26 -33.40
C ASN A 51 -11.61 41.37 -32.15
N GLN A 52 -12.34 41.77 -31.11
CA GLN A 52 -12.58 40.91 -29.94
C GLN A 52 -13.27 39.60 -30.33
N LEU A 53 -14.31 39.64 -31.17
CA LEU A 53 -14.97 38.45 -31.67
C LEU A 53 -14.04 37.58 -32.51
N ARG A 54 -13.22 38.18 -33.38
CA ARG A 54 -12.20 37.44 -34.14
C ARG A 54 -11.17 36.78 -33.23
N ALA A 55 -10.76 37.45 -32.15
CA ALA A 55 -9.80 36.91 -31.21
C ALA A 55 -10.41 35.72 -30.46
N LYS A 56 -11.67 35.85 -30.01
CA LYS A 56 -12.42 34.74 -29.40
C LYS A 56 -12.60 33.57 -30.36
N GLU A 57 -13.03 33.78 -31.61
CA GLU A 57 -13.16 32.66 -32.57
C GLU A 57 -11.81 32.02 -32.94
N SER A 58 -10.72 32.80 -32.99
CA SER A 58 -9.38 32.27 -33.25
C SER A 58 -8.83 31.46 -32.07
N ALA A 59 -9.06 31.92 -30.83
CA ALA A 59 -8.72 31.17 -29.63
C ALA A 59 -9.54 29.88 -29.54
N ARG A 60 -10.82 29.92 -29.94
CA ARG A 60 -11.66 28.72 -30.04
C ARG A 60 -11.15 27.74 -31.11
N LEU A 61 -10.66 28.23 -32.25
CA LEU A 61 -10.02 27.37 -33.24
C LEU A 61 -8.78 26.69 -32.64
N ALA A 62 -7.93 27.43 -31.94
CA ALA A 62 -6.76 26.89 -31.25
C ALA A 62 -7.14 25.83 -30.21
N LEU A 63 -8.21 26.07 -29.44
CA LEU A 63 -8.77 25.08 -28.51
C LEU A 63 -9.20 23.80 -29.22
N MET A 64 -9.89 23.90 -30.36
CA MET A 64 -10.34 22.74 -31.13
C MET A 64 -9.18 21.96 -31.76
N MET A 65 -8.12 22.65 -32.17
CA MET A 65 -6.88 22.01 -32.64
C MET A 65 -6.19 21.26 -31.50
N ALA A 66 -6.06 21.89 -30.33
CA ALA A 66 -5.48 21.27 -29.14
C ALA A 66 -6.27 20.03 -28.70
N LEU A 67 -7.60 20.07 -28.72
CA LEU A 67 -8.44 18.90 -28.44
C LEU A 67 -8.21 17.77 -29.47
N GLY A 68 -8.01 18.12 -30.74
CA GLY A 68 -7.67 17.16 -31.79
C GLY A 68 -6.32 16.48 -31.56
N ASP A 69 -5.30 17.23 -31.15
CA ASP A 69 -3.99 16.68 -30.80
C ASP A 69 -4.08 15.79 -29.55
N LEU A 70 -4.81 16.23 -28.52
CA LEU A 70 -5.07 15.43 -27.32
C LEU A 70 -5.74 14.10 -27.67
N GLN A 71 -6.79 14.13 -28.49
CA GLN A 71 -7.50 12.92 -28.92
C GLN A 71 -6.61 11.99 -29.76
N ARG A 72 -5.75 12.53 -30.61
CA ARG A 72 -4.87 11.74 -31.48
C ARG A 72 -3.74 11.06 -30.72
N TYR A 73 -3.08 11.79 -29.81
CA TYR A 73 -1.86 11.30 -29.18
C TYR A 73 -2.11 10.72 -27.79
N ALA A 74 -3.05 11.25 -27.00
CA ALA A 74 -3.41 10.74 -25.68
C ALA A 74 -4.68 9.88 -25.68
N GLY A 75 -5.41 9.76 -26.79
CA GLY A 75 -6.63 8.95 -26.86
C GLY A 75 -6.43 7.44 -26.63
N PRO A 76 -5.43 6.78 -27.25
CA PRO A 76 -5.13 5.36 -27.05
C PRO A 76 -4.75 5.02 -25.61
N ASP A 77 -5.03 3.80 -25.12
CA ASP A 77 -4.73 3.37 -23.74
C ASP A 77 -3.23 3.26 -23.46
N GLN A 78 -2.48 2.76 -24.44
CA GLN A 78 -1.02 2.58 -24.36
C GLN A 78 -0.27 3.90 -24.57
N ARG A 79 -0.54 4.86 -23.68
CA ARG A 79 0.09 6.17 -23.61
C ARG A 79 0.44 6.48 -22.18
N VAL A 80 1.52 7.25 -22.05
CA VAL A 80 2.06 7.72 -20.78
C VAL A 80 2.18 9.23 -20.88
N THR A 81 1.85 9.93 -19.81
CA THR A 81 1.94 11.41 -19.76
C THR A 81 2.82 11.83 -18.60
N ALA A 82 3.60 12.89 -18.80
CA ALA A 82 4.46 13.47 -17.77
C ALA A 82 4.84 14.91 -18.17
N ARG A 83 5.29 15.71 -17.20
CA ARG A 83 5.84 17.05 -17.47
C ARG A 83 7.27 16.95 -18.00
N ALA A 84 7.73 17.96 -18.74
CA ALA A 84 9.06 17.99 -19.33
C ALA A 84 10.20 17.89 -18.31
N GLU A 85 9.93 18.27 -17.06
CA GLU A 85 10.85 18.12 -15.92
C GLU A 85 11.35 16.69 -15.72
N ILE A 86 10.56 15.66 -16.07
CA ILE A 86 10.95 14.26 -15.88
C ILE A 86 12.19 13.86 -16.68
N LEU A 87 12.51 14.61 -17.74
CA LEU A 87 13.68 14.39 -18.58
C LEU A 87 14.96 14.99 -17.96
N GLY A 88 14.89 15.62 -16.78
CA GLY A 88 16.02 16.20 -16.07
C GLY A 88 16.54 17.47 -16.74
N SER A 89 17.52 17.38 -17.64
CA SER A 89 18.23 18.57 -18.19
C SER A 89 18.05 18.75 -19.71
N GLY A 90 17.93 20.00 -20.16
CA GLY A 90 17.72 20.37 -21.56
C GLY A 90 16.43 21.17 -21.78
N LEU A 91 15.33 20.47 -22.07
CA LEU A 91 14.02 21.11 -22.32
C LEU A 91 13.32 21.58 -21.03
N ALA A 92 13.51 20.84 -19.93
CA ALA A 92 13.03 21.17 -18.60
C ALA A 92 13.47 22.57 -18.11
N SER A 93 14.69 23.00 -18.49
CA SER A 93 15.24 24.29 -18.06
C SER A 93 14.57 25.48 -18.75
N SER A 94 13.96 25.27 -19.92
CA SER A 94 13.32 26.34 -20.70
C SER A 94 11.80 26.31 -20.60
N ASN A 95 11.20 25.10 -20.57
CA ASN A 95 9.76 24.91 -20.52
C ASN A 95 9.39 23.69 -19.65
N PRO A 96 9.51 23.80 -18.31
CA PRO A 96 9.31 22.67 -17.39
C PRO A 96 7.89 22.10 -17.42
N PHE A 97 6.88 22.96 -17.56
CA PHE A 97 5.45 22.57 -17.47
C PHE A 97 4.84 22.07 -18.78
N TRP A 98 5.65 21.79 -19.80
CA TRP A 98 5.13 21.17 -21.03
C TRP A 98 4.76 19.72 -20.76
N THR A 99 3.52 19.35 -21.12
CA THR A 99 3.06 17.96 -21.03
C THR A 99 3.56 17.19 -22.25
N GLY A 100 4.31 16.12 -22.01
CA GLY A 100 4.73 15.17 -23.03
C GLY A 100 3.81 13.94 -23.03
N VAL A 101 3.64 13.34 -24.21
CA VAL A 101 2.97 12.04 -24.35
C VAL A 101 3.89 11.06 -25.07
N TRP A 102 4.09 9.90 -24.44
CA TRP A 102 4.89 8.79 -24.95
C TRP A 102 4.01 7.61 -25.32
N GLU A 103 4.48 6.80 -26.27
CA GLU A 103 3.96 5.46 -26.46
C GLU A 103 4.59 4.52 -25.43
N THR A 104 3.77 3.69 -24.78
CA THR A 104 4.25 2.81 -23.70
C THR A 104 5.38 1.87 -24.13
N SER A 105 5.37 1.41 -25.38
CA SER A 105 6.41 0.53 -25.94
C SER A 105 7.76 1.21 -26.19
N THR A 106 7.80 2.55 -26.20
CA THR A 106 9.00 3.33 -26.55
C THR A 106 9.09 4.62 -25.73
N THR A 107 9.09 4.51 -24.40
CA THR A 107 9.19 5.66 -23.48
C THR A 107 10.51 6.41 -23.59
N THR A 108 11.56 5.79 -24.13
CA THR A 108 12.86 6.44 -24.40
C THR A 108 12.88 7.34 -25.64
N ALA A 109 11.82 7.31 -26.47
CA ALA A 109 11.69 8.21 -27.61
C ALA A 109 11.38 9.64 -27.17
N THR A 110 11.59 10.60 -28.07
CA THR A 110 11.14 11.98 -27.85
C THR A 110 9.61 12.01 -27.74
N PRO A 111 9.04 12.59 -26.67
CA PRO A 111 7.59 12.69 -26.54
C PRO A 111 7.00 13.60 -27.61
N HIS A 112 5.70 13.42 -27.84
CA HIS A 112 4.89 14.47 -28.45
C HIS A 112 4.52 15.51 -27.39
N TRP A 113 4.99 16.74 -27.55
CA TRP A 113 4.68 17.86 -26.66
C TRP A 113 3.29 18.42 -26.94
N MET A 114 2.46 18.54 -25.91
CA MET A 114 1.09 19.03 -26.03
C MET A 114 1.01 20.56 -25.99
N VAL A 115 1.65 21.17 -27.00
CA VAL A 115 1.70 22.61 -27.24
C VAL A 115 1.48 22.89 -28.72
N SER A 116 1.36 24.17 -29.09
CA SER A 116 1.19 24.63 -30.48
C SER A 116 2.41 24.44 -31.39
N TRP A 117 3.06 23.27 -31.36
CA TRP A 117 4.19 22.90 -32.20
C TRP A 117 3.79 21.77 -33.16
N GLN A 118 3.61 22.11 -34.45
CA GLN A 118 3.10 21.16 -35.46
C GLN A 118 4.15 20.19 -36.01
N ASP A 119 5.39 20.66 -36.26
CA ASP A 119 6.44 19.86 -36.90
C ASP A 119 7.50 19.36 -35.89
N GLN A 120 7.07 18.59 -34.89
CA GLN A 120 7.96 18.08 -33.83
C GLN A 120 8.93 16.99 -34.31
N ASP A 121 8.57 16.27 -35.37
CA ASP A 121 9.40 15.22 -35.97
C ASP A 121 10.50 15.76 -36.89
N SER A 122 10.46 17.06 -37.20
CA SER A 122 11.43 17.73 -38.07
C SER A 122 12.60 18.28 -37.24
N SER A 123 13.79 18.37 -37.83
CA SER A 123 14.99 18.93 -37.18
C SER A 123 14.92 20.45 -36.94
N ALA A 124 13.72 21.02 -36.81
CA ALA A 124 13.51 22.42 -36.47
C ALA A 124 14.06 22.68 -35.06
N ASN A 125 15.01 23.61 -34.95
CA ASN A 125 15.54 24.00 -33.65
C ASN A 125 14.44 24.76 -32.87
N LEU A 126 14.11 24.29 -31.67
CA LEU A 126 13.21 24.97 -30.73
C LEU A 126 13.56 26.46 -30.56
N ASN A 127 14.86 26.77 -30.54
CA ASN A 127 15.40 28.14 -30.42
C ASN A 127 15.04 29.08 -31.58
N SER A 128 14.50 28.56 -32.69
CA SER A 128 14.10 29.36 -33.85
C SER A 128 12.59 29.65 -33.92
N LEU A 129 11.80 29.06 -33.02
CA LEU A 129 10.35 29.27 -32.97
C LEU A 129 10.04 30.55 -32.17
N GLU A 130 9.14 31.36 -32.69
CA GLU A 130 8.56 32.47 -31.93
C GLU A 130 7.59 31.92 -30.88
N MET A 131 7.68 32.44 -29.65
CA MET A 131 6.94 31.92 -28.50
C MET A 131 5.88 32.93 -28.04
N MET A 132 4.70 32.44 -27.70
CA MET A 132 3.64 33.21 -27.04
C MET A 132 3.58 32.82 -25.57
N GLN A 133 3.66 33.81 -24.68
CA GLN A 133 3.42 33.59 -23.26
C GLN A 133 1.93 33.41 -23.00
N LEU A 134 1.61 32.27 -22.38
CA LEU A 134 0.26 31.78 -22.09
C LEU A 134 -0.09 32.01 -20.62
N ILE A 135 0.87 31.80 -19.70
CA ILE A 135 0.76 32.09 -18.27
C ILE A 135 1.79 33.17 -17.86
N GLY A 136 1.37 34.15 -17.07
CA GLY A 136 2.25 35.14 -16.42
C GLY A 136 2.51 36.46 -17.15
N SER A 137 1.66 36.89 -18.08
CA SER A 137 1.86 38.14 -18.84
C SER A 137 1.67 39.40 -17.98
N ASP A 138 2.56 40.40 -18.15
CA ASP A 138 2.56 41.85 -17.80
C ASP A 138 2.01 42.35 -16.43
N ASN A 139 1.25 41.55 -15.69
CA ASN A 139 0.90 41.74 -14.29
C ASN A 139 1.79 40.82 -13.43
N GLN A 140 2.32 41.33 -12.32
CA GLN A 140 3.24 40.61 -11.40
C GLN A 140 2.57 39.46 -10.61
N ASP A 141 1.58 38.80 -11.21
CA ASP A 141 0.70 37.82 -10.58
C ASP A 141 1.30 36.41 -10.52
N PHE A 142 2.33 36.13 -11.34
CA PHE A 142 3.09 34.89 -11.36
C PHE A 142 4.58 35.19 -11.29
N SER A 143 5.31 34.32 -10.58
CA SER A 143 6.77 34.36 -10.59
C SER A 143 7.32 33.87 -11.93
N ALA A 144 8.50 34.34 -12.32
CA ALA A 144 9.11 33.99 -13.61
C ALA A 144 9.35 32.47 -13.79
N SER A 145 9.51 31.73 -12.69
CA SER A 145 9.65 30.26 -12.69
C SER A 145 8.34 29.54 -13.03
N GLN A 146 7.18 30.20 -12.98
CA GLN A 146 5.87 29.62 -13.27
C GLN A 146 5.37 29.93 -14.69
N TYR A 147 6.14 30.67 -15.48
CA TYR A 147 5.72 31.09 -16.80
C TYR A 147 5.63 29.90 -17.75
N VAL A 148 4.59 29.90 -18.58
CA VAL A 148 4.40 28.92 -19.64
C VAL A 148 4.32 29.64 -20.96
N GLN A 149 5.14 29.19 -21.90
CA GLN A 149 5.18 29.69 -23.27
C GLN A 149 4.91 28.55 -24.26
N ALA A 150 4.34 28.86 -25.42
CA ALA A 150 4.11 27.89 -26.48
C ALA A 150 4.41 28.51 -27.86
N PRO A 151 4.85 27.72 -28.86
CA PRO A 151 5.16 28.25 -30.19
C PRO A 151 3.97 28.90 -30.89
N ILE A 152 4.22 29.98 -31.63
CA ILE A 152 3.18 30.73 -32.35
C ILE A 152 2.83 30.05 -33.67
N ILE A 153 1.53 29.92 -33.94
CA ILE A 153 1.02 29.59 -35.26
C ILE A 153 0.35 30.82 -35.86
N ASN A 154 0.87 31.25 -37.01
CA ASN A 154 0.32 32.36 -37.78
C ASN A 154 -0.81 31.86 -38.68
N ILE A 155 -1.98 32.50 -38.58
CA ILE A 155 -3.10 32.26 -39.50
C ILE A 155 -3.09 33.37 -40.54
N ASP A 156 -2.64 33.02 -41.74
CA ASP A 156 -2.61 33.95 -42.86
C ASP A 156 -4.03 34.24 -43.36
N SER A 157 -4.34 35.53 -43.47
CA SER A 157 -5.51 35.98 -44.20
C SER A 157 -5.22 35.97 -45.71
N SER A 158 -6.27 35.90 -46.54
CA SER A 158 -6.21 35.89 -48.01
C SER A 158 -5.39 37.01 -48.68
N SER A 159 -4.89 37.99 -47.92
CA SER A 159 -4.07 39.12 -48.37
C SER A 159 -2.57 39.02 -48.05
N ASN A 160 -2.03 37.85 -47.64
CA ASN A 160 -0.59 37.67 -47.33
C ASN A 160 -0.04 38.57 -46.19
N THR A 161 -0.92 39.09 -45.35
CA THR A 161 -0.57 39.79 -44.10
C THR A 161 -1.06 38.95 -42.93
N SER A 162 -0.13 38.39 -42.16
CA SER A 162 -0.38 37.62 -40.94
C SER A 162 -0.97 38.56 -39.88
N GLY A 163 -2.28 38.44 -39.64
CA GLY A 163 -3.02 39.32 -38.72
C GLY A 163 -3.47 38.63 -37.44
N VAL A 164 -3.38 37.30 -37.38
CA VAL A 164 -3.84 36.48 -36.24
C VAL A 164 -2.76 35.48 -35.88
N GLU A 165 -2.38 35.51 -34.61
CA GLU A 165 -1.47 34.56 -33.98
C GLU A 165 -2.25 33.74 -32.98
N ILE A 166 -2.07 32.43 -33.01
CA ILE A 166 -2.66 31.53 -32.02
C ILE A 166 -1.57 30.68 -31.37
N ALA A 167 -1.79 30.31 -30.12
CA ALA A 167 -0.97 29.35 -29.38
C ALA A 167 -1.82 28.61 -28.35
N TRP A 168 -1.43 27.39 -28.00
CA TRP A 168 -2.08 26.62 -26.95
C TRP A 168 -1.08 25.79 -26.15
N TRP A 169 -1.48 25.47 -24.92
CA TRP A 169 -0.79 24.56 -24.01
C TRP A 169 -1.83 23.68 -23.33
N ILE A 170 -1.50 22.41 -23.19
CA ILE A 170 -2.30 21.45 -22.43
C ILE A 170 -1.55 21.12 -21.13
N SER A 171 -2.15 21.52 -20.02
CA SER A 171 -1.72 21.17 -18.67
C SER A 171 -2.27 19.79 -18.31
N ASP A 172 -1.38 18.91 -17.85
CA ASP A 172 -1.74 17.67 -17.18
C ASP A 172 -2.25 17.99 -15.77
N GLU A 173 -3.47 17.58 -15.44
CA GLU A 173 -4.06 17.82 -14.12
C GLU A 173 -3.90 16.63 -13.17
N GLY A 174 -3.57 15.43 -13.68
CA GLY A 174 -3.32 14.23 -12.87
C GLY A 174 -1.95 14.23 -12.18
N VAL A 175 -1.02 15.08 -12.61
CA VAL A 175 0.27 15.32 -11.91
C VAL A 175 0.13 16.27 -10.71
N LYS A 176 -1.06 16.80 -10.44
CA LYS A 176 -1.31 17.80 -9.40
C LYS A 176 -2.12 17.22 -8.24
N ALA A 177 -2.04 17.86 -7.08
CA ALA A 177 -2.89 17.53 -5.94
C ALA A 177 -4.37 17.88 -6.22
N SER A 178 -5.30 16.95 -6.01
CA SER A 178 -6.74 17.18 -6.17
C SER A 178 -7.36 17.69 -4.87
N ALA A 179 -7.88 18.93 -4.90
CA ALA A 179 -8.46 19.59 -3.72
C ALA A 179 -9.94 19.25 -3.47
N GLY A 180 -10.69 18.87 -4.51
CA GLY A 180 -12.14 18.67 -4.50
C GLY A 180 -12.58 17.28 -4.02
N LEU A 181 -11.74 16.57 -3.27
CA LEU A 181 -12.07 15.25 -2.73
C LEU A 181 -12.79 15.41 -1.39
N ILE A 182 -13.86 14.63 -1.19
CA ILE A 182 -14.61 14.59 0.06
C ILE A 182 -14.56 13.17 0.61
N ASP A 183 -14.46 13.08 1.93
CA ASP A 183 -14.57 11.82 2.65
C ASP A 183 -16.04 11.46 2.89
N SER A 184 -16.45 10.29 2.42
CA SER A 184 -17.83 9.80 2.53
C SER A 184 -17.94 8.44 3.24
N SER A 185 -16.90 7.98 3.96
CA SER A 185 -16.92 6.65 4.59
C SER A 185 -18.03 6.50 5.63
N ASP A 186 -18.36 7.59 6.33
CA ASP A 186 -19.36 7.58 7.40
C ASP A 186 -20.78 7.39 6.86
N ASN A 187 -21.00 7.72 5.58
CA ASN A 187 -22.28 7.58 4.87
C ASN A 187 -22.55 6.14 4.37
N LEU A 188 -21.60 5.21 4.53
CA LEU A 188 -21.85 3.79 4.23
C LEU A 188 -22.86 3.19 5.21
N ASP A 189 -23.80 2.40 4.70
CA ASP A 189 -24.84 1.73 5.51
C ASP A 189 -24.20 0.71 6.47
N ASP A 190 -24.57 0.75 7.75
CA ASP A 190 -24.08 -0.19 8.75
C ASP A 190 -24.47 -1.64 8.42
N ALA A 191 -25.63 -1.84 7.78
CA ALA A 191 -26.07 -3.15 7.31
C ALA A 191 -25.16 -3.71 6.21
N PHE A 192 -24.60 -2.85 5.37
CA PHE A 192 -23.65 -3.26 4.32
C PHE A 192 -22.39 -3.85 4.93
N LEU A 193 -21.82 -3.19 5.93
CA LEU A 193 -20.60 -3.62 6.62
C LEU A 193 -20.81 -4.93 7.41
N THR A 194 -21.83 -4.94 8.26
CA THR A 194 -22.12 -6.08 9.15
C THR A 194 -22.58 -7.35 8.42
N SER A 195 -23.07 -7.24 7.18
CA SER A 195 -23.44 -8.40 6.35
C SER A 195 -22.33 -8.86 5.41
N TYR A 196 -21.45 -7.95 4.99
CA TYR A 196 -20.29 -8.27 4.18
C TYR A 196 -19.28 -9.12 4.95
N ALA A 197 -18.94 -8.72 6.18
CA ALA A 197 -18.05 -9.48 7.04
C ALA A 197 -18.77 -9.91 8.32
N THR A 198 -18.93 -11.22 8.51
CA THR A 198 -19.43 -11.82 9.77
C THR A 198 -18.30 -11.99 10.79
N ASN A 199 -17.49 -10.94 10.94
CA ASN A 199 -16.25 -10.88 11.72
C ASN A 199 -16.43 -10.36 13.16
N GLY A 200 -17.68 -10.20 13.60
CA GLY A 200 -18.01 -9.71 14.94
C GLY A 200 -17.65 -8.26 15.23
N LEU A 201 -17.01 -7.56 14.29
CA LEU A 201 -16.72 -6.14 14.41
C LEU A 201 -18.02 -5.34 14.25
N SER A 202 -18.17 -4.31 15.08
CA SER A 202 -19.26 -3.34 14.90
C SER A 202 -19.09 -2.60 13.58
N ALA A 203 -20.19 -2.03 13.05
CA ALA A 203 -20.11 -1.22 11.84
C ALA A 203 -19.12 -0.05 12.00
N GLU A 204 -19.05 0.56 13.19
CA GLU A 204 -18.09 1.62 13.53
C GLU A 204 -16.64 1.12 13.41
N GLN A 205 -16.32 -0.05 13.98
CA GLN A 205 -14.99 -0.65 13.88
C GLN A 205 -14.62 -0.99 12.43
N GLN A 206 -15.57 -1.49 11.64
CA GLN A 206 -15.33 -1.76 10.22
C GLN A 206 -15.12 -0.47 9.42
N LYS A 207 -15.87 0.60 9.71
CA LYS A 207 -15.62 1.93 9.10
C LYS A 207 -14.22 2.42 9.44
N GLN A 208 -13.79 2.30 10.71
CA GLN A 208 -12.43 2.66 11.12
C GLN A 208 -11.36 1.86 10.37
N ALA A 209 -11.54 0.55 10.21
CA ALA A 209 -10.62 -0.27 9.40
C ALA A 209 -10.57 0.20 7.94
N LEU A 210 -11.70 0.62 7.35
CA LEU A 210 -11.70 1.22 6.00
C LEU A 210 -10.89 2.51 5.95
N LYS A 211 -10.91 3.35 6.99
CA LYS A 211 -10.09 4.58 7.08
C LYS A 211 -8.58 4.27 7.10
N GLN A 212 -8.19 3.09 7.59
CA GLN A 212 -6.78 2.66 7.75
C GLN A 212 -6.15 2.15 6.45
N ILE A 213 -6.94 1.64 5.48
CA ILE A 213 -6.41 1.04 4.24
C ILE A 213 -5.76 2.09 3.34
N THR A 214 -6.48 3.15 2.96
CA THR A 214 -5.91 4.26 2.19
C THR A 214 -6.53 5.61 2.57
N ALA A 215 -5.76 6.67 2.39
CA ALA A 215 -6.20 8.04 2.54
C ALA A 215 -7.38 8.41 1.64
N ARG A 216 -8.38 9.12 2.15
CA ARG A 216 -9.64 9.44 1.43
C ARG A 216 -9.62 10.78 0.68
N LYS A 217 -8.82 11.74 1.13
CA LYS A 217 -8.60 13.04 0.46
C LYS A 217 -7.14 13.45 0.56
N TYR A 218 -6.68 14.34 -0.32
CA TYR A 218 -5.31 14.85 -0.26
C TYR A 218 -5.21 15.90 0.84
N ARG A 219 -4.07 15.97 1.55
CA ARG A 219 -3.84 16.99 2.59
C ARG A 219 -3.41 18.29 1.92
N ILE A 220 -4.37 19.11 1.49
CA ILE A 220 -4.13 20.35 0.74
C ILE A 220 -3.70 21.52 1.64
N GLU A 221 -3.89 21.40 2.94
CA GLU A 221 -3.41 22.27 4.01
C GLU A 221 -1.88 22.39 3.95
N ASN A 222 -1.19 21.33 3.53
CA ASN A 222 0.25 21.32 3.31
C ASN A 222 0.71 22.23 2.15
N ILE A 223 -0.18 22.52 1.19
CA ILE A 223 0.11 23.38 0.03
C ILE A 223 -0.40 24.82 0.27
N LEU A 224 -1.60 24.94 0.85
CA LEU A 224 -2.32 26.20 0.99
C LEU A 224 -2.19 26.81 2.40
N GLY A 225 -1.58 26.12 3.35
CA GLY A 225 -1.36 26.55 4.73
C GLY A 225 -2.44 26.05 5.71
N GLN A 226 -2.12 26.14 7.01
CA GLN A 226 -2.89 25.57 8.13
C GLN A 226 -4.15 26.36 8.52
N ASP A 227 -4.41 27.52 7.92
CA ASP A 227 -5.59 28.36 8.24
C ASP A 227 -6.92 27.80 7.68
N ILE A 228 -6.91 26.59 7.12
CA ILE A 228 -8.03 26.05 6.33
C ILE A 228 -8.78 24.99 7.13
N SER A 229 -10.12 25.03 7.07
CA SER A 229 -11.00 24.26 7.95
C SER A 229 -11.42 22.88 7.41
N PHE A 230 -10.56 22.23 6.62
CA PHE A 230 -10.87 20.91 6.04
C PHE A 230 -10.65 19.75 7.02
N SER A 231 -9.78 19.94 8.01
CA SER A 231 -9.55 19.03 9.12
C SER A 231 -9.63 19.79 10.44
N PRO A 232 -9.80 19.08 11.57
CA PRO A 232 -9.52 19.68 12.87
C PRO A 232 -8.08 20.18 12.89
N GLY A 233 -7.85 21.28 13.61
CA GLY A 233 -6.49 21.63 14.01
C GLY A 233 -5.92 20.58 14.98
N GLU A 234 -4.59 20.62 15.17
CA GLU A 234 -3.80 19.71 16.02
C GLU A 234 -4.42 19.48 17.41
N VAL A 235 -4.94 20.54 18.04
CA VAL A 235 -5.55 20.50 19.38
C VAL A 235 -7.09 20.53 19.36
N GLU A 236 -7.72 20.45 18.18
CA GLU A 236 -9.18 20.47 18.03
C GLU A 236 -9.76 19.05 18.11
N ASP A 237 -10.73 18.85 19.00
CA ASP A 237 -11.46 17.58 19.15
C ASP A 237 -12.66 17.53 18.17
N ILE A 238 -12.67 16.59 17.21
CA ILE A 238 -13.75 16.43 16.23
C ILE A 238 -15.10 16.00 16.84
N THR A 239 -15.14 15.55 18.10
CA THR A 239 -16.39 15.25 18.81
C THR A 239 -17.04 16.50 19.39
N ASP A 240 -16.30 17.62 19.47
CA ASP A 240 -16.89 18.92 19.76
C ASP A 240 -17.80 19.32 18.60
N SER A 241 -19.09 19.48 18.91
CA SER A 241 -20.12 19.90 17.94
C SER A 241 -19.78 21.14 17.12
N SER A 242 -18.96 22.05 17.67
CA SER A 242 -18.52 23.26 16.96
C SER A 242 -17.43 22.98 15.93
N VAL A 243 -16.49 22.08 16.24
CA VAL A 243 -15.44 21.63 15.31
C VAL A 243 -16.07 20.76 14.23
N ALA A 244 -16.93 19.81 14.60
CA ALA A 244 -17.68 18.99 13.65
C ALA A 244 -18.49 19.85 12.66
N ALA A 245 -19.25 20.83 13.15
CA ALA A 245 -20.06 21.69 12.30
C ALA A 245 -19.21 22.57 11.35
N LYS A 246 -18.04 23.03 11.80
CA LYS A 246 -17.07 23.80 10.99
C LYS A 246 -16.57 22.97 9.81
N ILE A 247 -16.18 21.72 10.05
CA ILE A 247 -15.68 20.81 9.01
C ILE A 247 -16.80 20.37 8.08
N GLU A 248 -17.97 20.03 8.62
CA GLU A 248 -19.16 19.67 7.82
C GLU A 248 -19.53 20.82 6.87
N THR A 249 -19.57 22.06 7.36
CA THR A 249 -19.84 23.25 6.53
C THR A 249 -18.79 23.42 5.45
N THR A 250 -17.51 23.26 5.78
CA THR A 250 -16.40 23.40 4.80
C THR A 250 -16.48 22.31 3.73
N ASN A 251 -16.79 21.07 4.12
CA ASN A 251 -17.00 19.97 3.19
C ASN A 251 -18.20 20.26 2.28
N GLU A 252 -19.35 20.73 2.81
CA GLU A 252 -20.51 21.14 2.00
C GLU A 252 -20.16 22.24 0.96
N GLU A 253 -19.39 23.24 1.36
CA GLU A 253 -18.95 24.32 0.47
C GLU A 253 -17.97 23.81 -0.61
N LEU A 254 -17.12 22.84 -0.26
CA LEU A 254 -16.26 22.15 -1.21
C LEU A 254 -17.09 21.34 -2.22
N GLN A 255 -18.14 20.63 -1.78
CA GLN A 255 -19.03 19.89 -2.71
C GLN A 255 -19.76 20.82 -3.70
N ARG A 256 -20.04 22.06 -3.28
CA ARG A 256 -20.68 23.09 -4.14
C ARG A 256 -19.70 23.73 -5.11
N SER A 257 -18.40 23.62 -4.84
CA SER A 257 -17.35 24.09 -5.74
C SER A 257 -17.21 23.10 -6.89
N VAL A 258 -17.03 23.63 -8.11
CA VAL A 258 -16.86 22.82 -9.33
C VAL A 258 -15.61 23.26 -10.09
N MET A 259 -15.08 24.45 -9.78
CA MET A 259 -13.93 25.05 -10.45
C MET A 259 -12.78 25.33 -9.50
N PHE A 260 -11.56 25.27 -10.04
CA PHE A 260 -10.34 25.62 -9.32
C PHE A 260 -10.36 27.02 -8.69
N ASN A 261 -10.87 28.02 -9.42
CA ASN A 261 -10.91 29.40 -8.93
C ASN A 261 -11.96 29.61 -7.82
N GLN A 262 -12.92 28.70 -7.67
CA GLN A 262 -13.93 28.77 -6.61
C GLN A 262 -13.37 28.32 -5.26
N LEU A 263 -12.21 27.66 -5.23
CA LEU A 263 -11.51 27.37 -3.98
C LEU A 263 -11.20 28.65 -3.19
N ALA A 264 -11.02 29.79 -3.85
CA ALA A 264 -10.84 31.09 -3.19
C ALA A 264 -12.11 31.63 -2.50
N LEU A 265 -13.26 30.97 -2.65
CA LEU A 265 -14.49 31.30 -1.94
C LEU A 265 -14.54 30.65 -0.55
N LEU A 266 -13.73 29.61 -0.34
CA LEU A 266 -13.62 28.92 0.94
C LEU A 266 -12.80 29.75 1.91
N ASP A 267 -13.15 29.69 3.20
CA ASP A 267 -12.44 30.43 4.24
C ASP A 267 -10.98 29.96 4.36
N GLY A 268 -10.08 30.90 4.63
CA GLY A 268 -8.63 30.64 4.73
C GLY A 268 -7.86 30.52 3.40
N ILE A 269 -8.53 30.45 2.25
CA ILE A 269 -7.86 30.32 0.93
C ILE A 269 -7.81 31.66 0.18
N SER A 270 -6.60 32.17 -0.04
CA SER A 270 -6.40 33.40 -0.83
C SER A 270 -6.15 33.11 -2.32
N THR A 271 -6.58 34.03 -3.19
CA THR A 271 -6.29 33.96 -4.63
C THR A 271 -4.79 33.98 -4.93
N THR A 272 -3.97 34.62 -4.09
CA THR A 272 -2.51 34.62 -4.21
C THR A 272 -1.93 33.22 -4.01
N LYS A 273 -2.33 32.52 -2.94
CA LYS A 273 -1.88 31.14 -2.66
C LYS A 273 -2.25 30.16 -3.78
N LEU A 274 -3.44 30.31 -4.38
CA LEU A 274 -3.84 29.50 -5.54
C LEU A 274 -2.99 29.79 -6.79
N LYS A 275 -2.56 31.04 -7.01
CA LYS A 275 -1.66 31.41 -8.11
C LYS A 275 -0.24 30.86 -7.87
N GLU A 276 0.27 30.96 -6.65
CA GLU A 276 1.57 30.42 -6.25
C GLU A 276 1.66 28.89 -6.44
N ASN A 277 0.55 28.17 -6.29
CA ASN A 277 0.48 26.72 -6.41
C ASN A 277 -0.28 26.23 -7.66
N TYR A 278 -0.41 27.08 -8.70
CA TYR A 278 -1.17 26.76 -9.92
C TYR A 278 -0.71 25.49 -10.66
N HIS A 279 0.59 25.18 -10.57
CA HIS A 279 1.19 24.00 -11.20
C HIS A 279 1.21 22.76 -10.29
N ASP A 280 0.82 22.91 -9.03
CA ASP A 280 0.87 21.85 -8.01
C ASP A 280 -0.52 21.42 -7.55
N LEU A 281 -1.54 22.27 -7.74
CA LEU A 281 -2.91 22.03 -7.30
C LEU A 281 -3.90 22.04 -8.47
N THR A 282 -4.89 21.15 -8.42
CA THR A 282 -6.06 21.14 -9.29
C THR A 282 -7.34 21.00 -8.47
N PHE A 283 -8.50 21.30 -9.06
CA PHE A 283 -9.76 21.05 -8.37
C PHE A 283 -10.00 19.55 -8.24
N LEU A 284 -10.16 18.85 -9.36
CA LEU A 284 -10.36 17.41 -9.36
C LEU A 284 -9.72 16.80 -10.61
N SER A 285 -8.89 15.79 -10.40
CA SER A 285 -8.43 14.88 -11.45
C SER A 285 -9.27 13.60 -11.42
N GLN A 286 -9.72 13.12 -12.57
CA GLN A 286 -10.43 11.86 -12.73
C GLN A 286 -9.69 10.94 -13.71
N GLY A 287 -9.50 9.70 -13.30
CA GLY A 287 -8.80 8.66 -14.07
C GLY A 287 -9.75 7.60 -14.60
N ILE A 288 -9.36 6.96 -15.70
CA ILE A 288 -9.98 5.73 -16.19
C ILE A 288 -9.19 4.53 -15.64
N LEU A 289 -9.89 3.47 -15.26
CA LEU A 289 -9.32 2.17 -14.91
C LEU A 289 -8.77 1.45 -16.16
N SER A 290 -7.75 2.03 -16.80
CA SER A 290 -7.10 1.49 -17.99
C SER A 290 -5.75 0.86 -17.68
N ASN A 291 -5.38 -0.17 -18.43
CA ASN A 291 -4.05 -0.77 -18.39
C ASN A 291 -3.17 -0.08 -19.44
N THR A 292 -2.16 0.67 -19.01
CA THR A 292 -1.27 1.42 -19.91
C THR A 292 -0.24 0.53 -20.61
N LYS A 293 0.10 -0.62 -20.03
CA LYS A 293 1.09 -1.59 -20.54
C LYS A 293 0.53 -2.40 -21.70
N SER A 294 -0.54 -3.15 -21.47
CA SER A 294 -1.18 -4.00 -22.49
C SER A 294 -2.29 -3.31 -23.27
N GLY A 295 -2.81 -2.18 -22.77
CA GLY A 295 -4.03 -1.55 -23.27
C GLY A 295 -5.30 -2.24 -22.76
N GLY A 296 -6.45 -1.57 -22.87
CA GLY A 296 -7.73 -2.06 -22.37
C GLY A 296 -8.07 -1.56 -20.97
N LEU A 297 -9.19 -2.04 -20.43
CA LEU A 297 -9.64 -1.71 -19.06
C LEU A 297 -9.22 -2.79 -18.06
N LYS A 298 -8.98 -2.37 -16.81
CA LYS A 298 -8.74 -3.26 -15.67
C LYS A 298 -9.97 -4.11 -15.36
N ARG A 299 -9.74 -5.28 -14.77
CA ARG A 299 -10.78 -6.19 -14.31
C ARG A 299 -11.06 -5.99 -12.83
N ASP A 300 -12.32 -6.04 -12.45
CA ASP A 300 -12.76 -5.89 -11.06
C ASP A 300 -12.67 -7.23 -10.33
N LEU A 301 -11.86 -7.31 -9.27
CA LEU A 301 -11.73 -8.51 -8.44
C LEU A 301 -12.81 -8.64 -7.37
N SER A 302 -13.72 -7.66 -7.26
CA SER A 302 -14.96 -7.83 -6.50
C SER A 302 -15.85 -8.92 -7.06
N ASP A 303 -15.71 -9.26 -8.34
CA ASP A 303 -16.33 -10.44 -8.94
C ASP A 303 -15.65 -11.72 -8.41
N GLN A 304 -16.24 -12.29 -7.37
CA GLN A 304 -15.78 -13.54 -6.73
C GLN A 304 -15.87 -14.78 -7.64
N THR A 305 -16.41 -14.66 -8.85
CA THR A 305 -16.45 -15.76 -9.83
C THR A 305 -15.35 -15.67 -10.88
N PHE A 306 -14.62 -14.54 -10.92
CA PHE A 306 -13.56 -14.31 -11.88
C PHE A 306 -12.36 -15.23 -11.60
N ASP A 307 -11.84 -15.83 -12.67
CA ASP A 307 -10.70 -16.76 -12.64
C ASP A 307 -9.83 -16.48 -13.85
N GLU A 308 -8.52 -16.31 -13.63
CA GLU A 308 -7.58 -16.00 -14.69
C GLU A 308 -6.19 -16.56 -14.39
N ASP A 309 -5.65 -17.27 -15.37
CA ASP A 309 -4.33 -17.90 -15.33
C ASP A 309 -3.41 -17.21 -16.35
N ILE A 310 -2.97 -15.99 -16.01
CA ILE A 310 -2.03 -15.18 -16.78
C ILE A 310 -0.63 -15.22 -16.16
N ILE A 311 0.37 -14.78 -16.93
CA ILE A 311 1.73 -14.57 -16.42
C ILE A 311 1.70 -13.44 -15.37
N GLY A 312 2.17 -13.73 -14.16
CA GLY A 312 2.06 -12.85 -12.99
C GLY A 312 1.28 -13.54 -11.87
N LEU A 313 0.55 -12.75 -11.05
CA LEU A 313 -0.32 -13.29 -10.02
C LEU A 313 -1.52 -13.99 -10.66
N LYS A 314 -1.69 -15.29 -10.38
CA LYS A 314 -2.86 -16.05 -10.79
C LYS A 314 -4.06 -15.67 -9.93
N ILE A 315 -5.17 -15.29 -10.57
CA ILE A 315 -6.44 -15.10 -9.87
C ILE A 315 -7.13 -16.45 -9.82
N ASN A 316 -6.81 -17.21 -8.78
CA ASN A 316 -7.32 -18.56 -8.55
C ASN A 316 -8.18 -18.64 -7.28
N ASN A 317 -8.57 -19.85 -6.87
CA ASN A 317 -9.36 -20.02 -5.65
C ASN A 317 -8.66 -19.48 -4.41
N ALA A 318 -7.35 -19.71 -4.23
CA ALA A 318 -6.62 -19.24 -3.06
C ALA A 318 -6.63 -17.71 -2.94
N THR A 319 -6.39 -16.99 -4.04
CA THR A 319 -6.45 -15.51 -4.04
C THR A 319 -7.85 -14.99 -3.71
N ARG A 320 -8.90 -15.64 -4.24
CA ARG A 320 -10.29 -15.25 -3.94
C ARG A 320 -10.66 -15.52 -2.49
N GLU A 321 -10.31 -16.69 -1.96
CA GLU A 321 -10.54 -17.04 -0.56
C GLU A 321 -9.82 -16.04 0.36
N PHE A 322 -8.57 -15.68 0.05
CA PHE A 322 -7.82 -14.66 0.79
C PHE A 322 -8.53 -13.30 0.82
N LEU A 323 -9.02 -12.82 -0.32
CA LEU A 323 -9.66 -11.50 -0.43
C LEU A 323 -11.05 -11.43 0.23
N TRP A 324 -11.83 -12.51 0.14
CA TRP A 324 -13.28 -12.46 0.40
C TRP A 324 -13.74 -13.36 1.55
N ASN A 325 -13.01 -14.43 1.88
CA ASN A 325 -13.48 -15.47 2.81
C ASN A 325 -12.53 -15.74 3.98
N SER A 326 -11.29 -15.23 3.98
CA SER A 326 -10.32 -15.34 5.09
C SER A 326 -10.63 -14.42 6.29
N LEU A 327 -11.91 -14.09 6.48
CA LEU A 327 -12.36 -13.17 7.52
C LEU A 327 -12.23 -13.85 8.90
N PRO A 328 -11.79 -13.11 9.94
CA PRO A 328 -11.90 -13.60 11.31
C PRO A 328 -13.37 -13.80 11.70
N ASP A 329 -13.63 -14.62 12.73
CA ASP A 329 -14.95 -14.93 13.26
C ASP A 329 -15.50 -13.80 14.15
N SER A 330 -16.64 -14.04 14.81
CA SER A 330 -17.27 -13.02 15.67
C SER A 330 -16.46 -12.59 16.90
N ASN A 331 -15.39 -13.30 17.24
CA ASN A 331 -14.49 -12.99 18.34
C ASN A 331 -13.16 -12.38 17.86
N ALA A 332 -13.06 -12.06 16.56
CA ALA A 332 -11.82 -11.66 15.89
C ALA A 332 -10.78 -12.80 15.82
N ASP A 333 -11.23 -14.05 15.76
CA ASP A 333 -10.37 -15.24 15.65
C ASP A 333 -10.35 -15.78 14.20
N ILE A 334 -9.18 -16.05 13.63
CA ILE A 334 -8.95 -16.69 12.33
C ILE A 334 -8.88 -18.22 12.45
N PRO A 335 -9.48 -18.98 11.52
CA PRO A 335 -9.41 -20.45 11.56
C PRO A 335 -8.00 -20.98 11.26
N LEU A 336 -7.71 -22.22 11.66
CA LEU A 336 -6.54 -23.00 11.24
C LEU A 336 -6.75 -23.58 9.83
N THR A 337 -6.54 -22.74 8.82
CA THR A 337 -6.78 -23.10 7.41
C THR A 337 -5.54 -23.77 6.83
N GLY A 338 -5.68 -25.04 6.47
CA GLY A 338 -4.67 -25.81 5.74
C GLY A 338 -5.09 -26.08 4.30
N ILE A 339 -4.30 -26.88 3.58
CA ILE A 339 -4.65 -27.42 2.26
C ILE A 339 -4.54 -28.94 2.23
N ALA A 340 -5.43 -29.58 1.46
CA ALA A 340 -5.37 -31.03 1.27
C ALA A 340 -4.03 -31.45 0.63
N THR A 341 -3.48 -32.60 1.04
CA THR A 341 -2.20 -33.12 0.56
C THR A 341 -2.08 -33.18 -0.96
N THR A 342 -3.13 -33.60 -1.66
CA THR A 342 -3.13 -33.67 -3.13
C THR A 342 -3.05 -32.29 -3.80
N VAL A 343 -3.54 -31.25 -3.15
CA VAL A 343 -3.45 -29.86 -3.65
C VAL A 343 -2.06 -29.33 -3.36
N ALA A 344 -1.57 -29.53 -2.13
CA ALA A 344 -0.23 -29.15 -1.73
C ALA A 344 0.79 -29.72 -2.72
N ASP A 345 0.77 -31.03 -2.97
CA ASP A 345 1.77 -31.71 -3.81
C ASP A 345 1.68 -31.31 -5.30
N ALA A 346 0.65 -30.58 -5.71
CA ALA A 346 0.45 -30.07 -7.07
C ALA A 346 0.87 -28.59 -7.24
N LEU A 347 1.18 -27.89 -6.14
CA LEU A 347 1.62 -26.49 -6.18
C LEU A 347 2.95 -26.35 -6.93
N SER A 348 3.08 -25.25 -7.65
CA SER A 348 4.32 -24.83 -8.33
C SER A 348 4.71 -23.43 -7.87
N ASP A 349 5.98 -23.07 -8.07
CA ASP A 349 6.46 -21.71 -7.80
C ASP A 349 5.58 -20.66 -8.51
N GLY A 350 5.22 -19.60 -7.79
CA GLY A 350 4.30 -18.55 -8.23
C GLY A 350 2.81 -18.83 -7.96
N ASP A 351 2.44 -20.01 -7.47
CA ASP A 351 1.04 -20.28 -7.08
C ASP A 351 0.68 -19.58 -5.76
N SER A 352 -0.49 -18.95 -5.73
CA SER A 352 -1.09 -18.36 -4.52
C SER A 352 -1.52 -19.43 -3.52
N VAL A 353 -1.26 -19.20 -2.23
CA VAL A 353 -1.68 -20.06 -1.12
C VAL A 353 -2.45 -19.22 -0.09
N ASN A 354 -3.54 -19.78 0.43
CA ASN A 354 -4.34 -19.17 1.48
C ASN A 354 -4.42 -20.11 2.69
N THR A 355 -3.30 -20.26 3.39
CA THR A 355 -3.21 -20.99 4.65
C THR A 355 -2.90 -20.03 5.79
N THR A 356 -3.28 -20.41 7.00
CA THR A 356 -3.04 -19.64 8.23
C THR A 356 -2.24 -20.46 9.25
N PRO A 357 -1.02 -20.93 8.90
CA PRO A 357 -0.27 -21.81 9.79
C PRO A 357 0.29 -21.06 11.01
N PRO A 358 0.19 -21.66 12.21
CA PRO A 358 1.16 -21.38 13.27
C PRO A 358 2.51 -22.01 12.90
N ILE A 359 3.60 -21.34 13.26
CA ILE A 359 4.98 -21.68 12.89
C ILE A 359 5.69 -22.30 14.08
N ILE A 360 6.40 -23.41 13.87
CA ILE A 360 7.29 -24.00 14.89
C ILE A 360 8.65 -23.32 14.77
N THR A 361 8.98 -22.46 15.73
CA THR A 361 10.25 -21.73 15.78
C THR A 361 11.38 -22.57 16.36
N GLU A 362 11.07 -23.48 17.28
CA GLU A 362 12.03 -24.42 17.86
C GLU A 362 11.34 -25.74 18.16
N PHE A 363 12.01 -26.89 17.95
CA PHE A 363 11.51 -28.16 18.47
C PHE A 363 12.64 -29.06 18.96
N ALA A 364 12.28 -29.95 19.89
CA ALA A 364 13.14 -31.02 20.37
C ALA A 364 12.35 -32.33 20.47
N LEU A 365 12.75 -33.33 19.70
CA LEU A 365 12.27 -34.70 19.80
C LEU A 365 13.27 -35.53 20.60
N TYR A 366 12.92 -35.84 21.83
CA TYR A 366 13.72 -36.65 22.73
C TYR A 366 13.38 -38.13 22.56
N PHE A 367 14.39 -38.96 22.36
CA PHE A 367 14.25 -40.40 22.22
C PHE A 367 15.08 -41.14 23.27
N ALA A 368 14.46 -42.10 23.95
CA ALA A 368 15.11 -42.96 24.93
C ALA A 368 14.64 -44.41 24.82
N ILE A 369 15.49 -45.33 25.31
CA ILE A 369 15.13 -46.75 25.46
C ILE A 369 15.25 -47.10 26.94
N SER A 370 14.16 -47.60 27.50
CA SER A 370 14.09 -48.00 28.91
C SER A 370 13.28 -49.29 29.05
N ALA A 371 13.54 -50.07 30.09
CA ALA A 371 12.70 -51.23 30.43
C ALA A 371 11.58 -50.89 31.41
N GLU A 372 10.39 -51.44 31.16
CA GLU A 372 9.24 -51.31 32.05
C GLU A 372 9.23 -52.46 33.08
N GLY A 373 9.52 -52.19 34.36
CA GLY A 373 9.34 -53.15 35.45
C GLY A 373 10.55 -53.35 36.39
N SER A 374 10.49 -54.36 37.26
CA SER A 374 11.50 -54.57 38.31
C SER A 374 12.82 -55.10 37.74
N SER A 375 13.90 -54.41 38.07
CA SER A 375 15.29 -54.64 37.67
C SER A 375 15.92 -55.98 38.08
N THR A 376 15.18 -57.05 38.43
CA THR A 376 15.77 -58.22 39.12
C THR A 376 15.89 -59.49 38.28
N SER A 377 15.76 -59.39 36.95
CA SER A 377 15.76 -60.55 36.05
C SER A 377 16.88 -60.51 35.01
N GLU A 378 17.37 -61.71 34.64
CA GLU A 378 18.35 -61.92 33.54
C GLU A 378 17.83 -61.47 32.15
N GLN A 379 16.55 -61.12 32.05
CA GLN A 379 15.90 -60.60 30.85
C GLN A 379 14.97 -59.46 31.22
N SER A 380 15.00 -58.38 30.42
CA SER A 380 14.12 -57.21 30.55
C SER A 380 13.50 -56.86 29.20
N THR A 381 12.25 -56.40 29.18
CA THR A 381 11.60 -55.90 27.97
C THR A 381 11.81 -54.40 27.87
N ALA A 382 12.63 -53.97 26.92
CA ALA A 382 12.85 -52.57 26.60
C ALA A 382 11.80 -52.04 25.61
N ARG A 383 11.42 -50.77 25.79
CA ARG A 383 10.46 -50.03 24.97
C ARG A 383 11.10 -48.72 24.47
N ALA A 384 10.56 -48.20 23.37
CA ALA A 384 10.90 -46.88 22.85
C ALA A 384 10.08 -45.80 23.57
N PHE A 385 10.76 -44.78 24.09
CA PHE A 385 10.17 -43.64 24.76
C PHE A 385 10.43 -42.37 23.93
N LEU A 386 9.40 -41.56 23.75
CA LEU A 386 9.42 -40.31 23.01
C LEU A 386 8.83 -39.17 23.83
N ARG A 387 9.43 -37.98 23.73
CA ARG A 387 8.85 -36.73 24.20
C ARG A 387 9.09 -35.67 23.12
N PHE A 388 8.05 -34.91 22.81
CA PHE A 388 8.13 -33.82 21.86
C PHE A 388 7.88 -32.50 22.59
N GLU A 389 8.80 -31.56 22.44
CA GLU A 389 8.63 -30.18 22.86
C GLU A 389 8.75 -29.29 21.63
N ALA A 390 7.89 -28.29 21.53
CA ALA A 390 7.96 -27.29 20.47
C ALA A 390 7.67 -25.89 21.02
N GLU A 391 8.31 -24.90 20.44
CA GLU A 391 7.93 -23.52 20.52
C GLU A 391 7.10 -23.18 19.27
N VAL A 392 5.94 -22.56 19.49
CA VAL A 392 4.98 -22.23 18.43
C VAL A 392 4.69 -20.74 18.47
N TRP A 393 4.72 -20.11 17.29
CA TRP A 393 4.42 -18.70 17.06
C TRP A 393 3.30 -18.53 16.04
N SER A 394 2.42 -17.55 16.24
CA SER A 394 1.45 -17.11 15.23
C SER A 394 1.90 -15.78 14.61
N PRO A 395 2.19 -15.72 13.30
CA PRO A 395 2.71 -14.52 12.66
C PRO A 395 1.61 -13.52 12.24
N TYR A 396 0.36 -13.78 12.61
CA TYR A 396 -0.81 -12.98 12.23
C TYR A 396 -1.23 -12.02 13.34
N GLY A 397 -1.78 -10.87 12.95
CA GLY A 397 -2.30 -9.92 13.93
C GLY A 397 -3.61 -10.37 14.60
N PHE A 398 -4.38 -11.24 13.95
CA PHE A 398 -5.60 -11.85 14.49
C PHE A 398 -5.32 -13.15 15.25
N ARG A 399 -6.23 -13.50 16.16
CA ARG A 399 -6.11 -14.67 17.05
C ARG A 399 -6.38 -15.92 16.27
N HIS A 400 -5.67 -17.01 16.48
CA HIS A 400 -6.15 -18.29 15.96
C HIS A 400 -7.33 -18.79 16.78
N GLN A 401 -8.39 -19.20 16.09
CA GLN A 401 -9.56 -19.82 16.67
C GLN A 401 -9.17 -21.22 17.13
N PHE A 402 -8.91 -21.34 18.43
CA PHE A 402 -8.74 -22.64 19.06
C PHE A 402 -10.08 -23.09 19.68
N ALA A 403 -10.66 -24.18 19.20
CA ALA A 403 -11.81 -24.89 19.77
C ALA A 403 -11.53 -25.49 21.18
N GLY A 404 -11.22 -24.64 22.16
CA GLY A 404 -10.76 -25.05 23.48
C GLY A 404 -11.19 -24.13 24.63
N ALA A 405 -12.50 -24.07 24.93
CA ALA A 405 -12.92 -23.66 26.27
C ALA A 405 -12.49 -24.73 27.28
N SER A 406 -12.24 -24.36 28.53
CA SER A 406 -11.91 -25.29 29.62
C SER A 406 -12.98 -26.38 29.81
N SER A 407 -12.93 -27.47 29.00
CA SER A 407 -13.69 -28.73 29.07
C SER A 407 -13.78 -29.52 27.74
N THR A 408 -13.19 -29.07 26.62
CA THR A 408 -13.22 -29.84 25.35
C THR A 408 -11.89 -30.55 25.08
N ASP A 409 -11.95 -31.87 24.90
CA ASP A 409 -10.83 -32.77 24.52
C ASP A 409 -10.57 -32.75 23.00
N SER A 410 -10.58 -31.57 22.35
CA SER A 410 -10.42 -31.46 20.89
C SER A 410 -9.06 -30.85 20.54
N PRO A 411 -8.10 -31.67 20.09
CA PRO A 411 -6.77 -31.21 19.73
C PRO A 411 -6.67 -30.72 18.30
N GLU A 412 -5.98 -29.60 18.09
CA GLU A 412 -6.19 -28.79 16.89
C GLU A 412 -5.02 -28.78 15.91
N ILE A 413 -3.82 -29.10 16.38
CA ILE A 413 -2.60 -29.18 15.57
C ILE A 413 -1.92 -30.52 15.80
N PHE A 414 -1.61 -31.21 14.70
CA PHE A 414 -0.89 -32.47 14.68
C PHE A 414 0.46 -32.28 14.00
N VAL A 415 1.53 -32.77 14.63
CA VAL A 415 2.89 -32.75 14.11
C VAL A 415 3.30 -34.18 13.80
N LYS A 416 3.38 -34.50 12.50
CA LYS A 416 3.90 -35.78 12.03
C LYS A 416 5.37 -35.63 11.66
N ILE A 417 6.20 -36.57 12.10
CA ILE A 417 7.63 -36.58 11.78
C ILE A 417 7.93 -37.77 10.86
N GLU A 418 8.50 -37.50 9.70
CA GLU A 418 8.91 -38.48 8.69
C GLU A 418 10.42 -38.43 8.46
N GLY A 419 11.01 -39.49 7.91
CA GLY A 419 12.43 -39.52 7.55
C GLY A 419 13.42 -39.80 8.69
N LEU A 420 12.94 -40.09 9.89
CA LEU A 420 13.78 -40.50 11.03
C LEU A 420 14.60 -41.78 10.70
N PRO A 421 15.88 -41.85 11.11
CA PRO A 421 16.78 -42.92 10.69
C PRO A 421 16.54 -44.23 11.47
N ASP A 422 16.56 -45.37 10.79
CA ASP A 422 16.52 -46.67 11.47
C ASP A 422 17.71 -46.81 12.45
N LEU A 423 17.43 -47.26 13.67
CA LEU A 423 18.43 -47.41 14.74
C LEU A 423 18.81 -48.88 14.91
N GLU A 424 20.10 -49.19 14.75
CA GLU A 424 20.70 -50.43 15.20
C GLU A 424 21.09 -50.29 16.68
N LEU A 425 20.59 -51.21 17.51
CA LEU A 425 20.70 -51.14 18.96
C LEU A 425 21.38 -52.39 19.48
N SER A 426 22.45 -52.25 20.27
CA SER A 426 23.17 -53.39 20.86
C SER A 426 23.38 -53.17 22.36
N PHE A 427 22.94 -54.12 23.19
CA PHE A 427 23.12 -54.04 24.64
C PHE A 427 24.48 -54.58 25.03
N TYR A 428 25.26 -53.76 25.73
CA TYR A 428 26.54 -54.08 26.34
C TYR A 428 26.35 -54.39 27.82
N ASP A 429 26.62 -55.64 28.18
CA ASP A 429 26.65 -56.10 29.57
C ASP A 429 28.05 -55.84 30.16
N LYS A 430 28.11 -55.01 31.21
CA LYS A 430 29.39 -54.65 31.81
C LYS A 430 30.01 -55.78 32.61
N ASP A 431 29.21 -56.68 33.18
CA ASP A 431 29.68 -57.80 33.99
C ASP A 431 30.42 -58.84 33.15
N THR A 432 29.99 -59.03 31.89
CA THR A 432 30.63 -59.94 30.94
C THR A 432 31.57 -59.24 29.95
N ASP A 433 31.53 -57.91 29.87
CA ASP A 433 32.31 -57.08 28.94
C ASP A 433 32.03 -57.45 27.47
N THR A 434 30.76 -57.80 27.17
CA THR A 434 30.32 -58.25 25.84
C THR A 434 28.94 -57.73 25.45
N TYR A 435 28.68 -57.65 24.14
CA TYR A 435 27.32 -57.41 23.62
C TYR A 435 26.51 -58.71 23.63
N THR A 436 25.39 -58.73 24.35
CA THR A 436 24.61 -59.95 24.62
C THR A 436 23.32 -60.05 23.82
N SER A 437 22.80 -58.92 23.34
CA SER A 437 21.61 -58.85 22.49
C SER A 437 21.68 -57.64 21.55
N ASN A 438 21.05 -57.75 20.38
CA ASN A 438 20.90 -56.65 19.42
C ASN A 438 19.50 -56.65 18.80
N THR A 439 19.11 -55.54 18.21
CA THR A 439 17.84 -55.34 17.50
C THR A 439 17.94 -54.14 16.55
N THR A 440 16.93 -53.94 15.72
CA THR A 440 16.76 -52.73 14.91
C THR A 440 15.39 -52.13 15.21
N LEU A 441 15.35 -50.82 15.50
CA LEU A 441 14.12 -50.05 15.57
C LEU A 441 13.97 -49.26 14.28
N SER A 442 12.87 -49.48 13.56
CA SER A 442 12.53 -48.62 12.42
C SER A 442 11.50 -47.58 12.84
N PHE A 443 11.86 -46.30 12.72
CA PHE A 443 10.92 -45.22 13.06
C PHE A 443 9.68 -45.22 12.16
N ASN A 444 9.78 -45.74 10.94
CA ASN A 444 8.62 -45.94 10.07
C ASN A 444 7.58 -46.88 10.68
N GLN A 445 8.00 -47.87 11.49
CA GLN A 445 7.08 -48.79 12.15
C GLN A 445 6.29 -48.10 13.27
N ILE A 446 6.92 -47.15 13.98
CA ILE A 446 6.29 -46.43 15.10
C ILE A 446 5.62 -45.11 14.67
N SER A 447 5.98 -44.56 13.50
CA SER A 447 5.36 -43.40 12.83
C SER A 447 4.90 -42.31 13.80
N PRO A 448 5.84 -41.59 14.45
CA PRO A 448 5.49 -40.65 15.51
C PRO A 448 4.67 -39.47 14.98
N GLU A 449 3.48 -39.31 15.56
CA GLU A 449 2.54 -38.23 15.28
C GLU A 449 2.07 -37.66 16.61
N PHE A 450 2.42 -36.41 16.87
CA PHE A 450 2.17 -35.74 18.14
C PHE A 450 1.01 -34.76 18.02
N GLU A 451 0.28 -34.64 19.10
CA GLU A 451 -0.86 -33.75 19.27
C GLU A 451 -0.43 -32.56 20.13
N LEU A 452 -0.49 -31.35 19.59
CA LEU A 452 -0.17 -30.14 20.36
C LEU A 452 -1.42 -29.60 21.05
N ASP A 453 -1.39 -29.54 22.38
CA ASP A 453 -2.47 -28.94 23.17
C ASP A 453 -2.18 -27.45 23.43
N LEU A 454 -3.00 -26.59 22.82
CA LEU A 454 -2.96 -25.13 22.97
C LEU A 454 -4.18 -24.60 23.76
N THR A 455 -4.94 -25.48 24.43
CA THR A 455 -6.22 -25.15 25.08
C THR A 455 -6.06 -24.14 26.23
N ASN A 456 -4.94 -24.20 26.97
CA ASN A 456 -4.62 -23.24 28.04
C ASN A 456 -3.96 -21.94 27.53
N THR A 457 -3.82 -21.78 26.21
CA THR A 457 -2.89 -20.80 25.61
C THR A 457 -3.51 -19.93 24.51
N HIS A 458 -4.84 -19.83 24.46
CA HIS A 458 -5.67 -19.22 23.40
C HIS A 458 -5.53 -17.68 23.22
N LYS A 459 -4.31 -17.18 23.00
CA LYS A 459 -4.03 -15.76 22.79
C LYS A 459 -3.27 -15.52 21.47
N SER A 460 -3.64 -14.44 20.78
CA SER A 460 -3.11 -14.02 19.47
C SER A 460 -1.62 -13.85 19.50
N GLY A 461 -0.89 -14.41 18.54
CA GLY A 461 0.50 -14.02 18.29
C GLY A 461 1.50 -14.31 19.42
N GLU A 462 1.11 -15.08 20.44
CA GLU A 462 2.02 -15.44 21.51
C GLU A 462 2.94 -16.58 21.09
N ILE A 463 4.22 -16.42 21.40
CA ILE A 463 5.19 -17.49 21.28
C ILE A 463 5.17 -18.33 22.55
N ARG A 464 4.93 -19.63 22.42
CA ARG A 464 4.81 -20.52 23.57
C ARG A 464 5.49 -21.85 23.38
N LYS A 465 6.17 -22.28 24.44
CA LYS A 465 6.58 -23.66 24.63
C LYS A 465 5.37 -24.55 24.95
N THR A 466 5.15 -25.56 24.12
CA THR A 466 4.15 -26.61 24.32
C THR A 466 4.78 -28.00 24.21
N ALA A 467 4.12 -28.99 24.79
CA ALA A 467 4.52 -30.40 24.72
C ALA A 467 3.48 -31.19 23.91
N GLY A 468 3.97 -32.02 23.00
CA GLY A 468 3.11 -32.86 22.17
C GLY A 468 2.74 -34.17 22.87
N ASN A 469 1.45 -34.52 22.85
CA ASN A 469 0.97 -35.82 23.32
C ASN A 469 1.11 -36.87 22.20
N TRP A 470 1.66 -38.03 22.51
CA TRP A 470 1.67 -39.17 21.58
C TRP A 470 0.47 -40.10 21.86
N PRO A 471 -0.39 -40.45 20.87
CA PRO A 471 -1.69 -41.06 21.14
C PRO A 471 -1.67 -42.51 21.67
N ILE A 472 -0.50 -43.15 21.75
CA ILE A 472 -0.37 -44.53 22.26
C ILE A 472 0.10 -44.48 23.72
N ASN A 473 -0.80 -44.82 24.65
CA ASN A 473 -0.55 -44.90 26.11
C ASN A 473 -0.02 -43.61 26.77
N ALA A 474 -0.59 -42.46 26.40
CA ALA A 474 -0.19 -41.17 26.95
C ALA A 474 -0.18 -41.15 28.49
N SER A 475 0.95 -40.77 29.11
CA SER A 475 0.98 -40.38 30.52
C SER A 475 -0.03 -39.26 30.76
N SER A 476 -0.68 -39.22 31.93
CA SER A 476 -1.59 -38.11 32.27
C SER A 476 -0.87 -36.77 32.47
N SER A 477 0.46 -36.77 32.53
CA SER A 477 1.29 -35.58 32.64
C SER A 477 1.96 -35.27 31.30
N LYS A 478 1.71 -34.06 30.79
CA LYS A 478 2.25 -33.53 29.52
C LYS A 478 3.77 -33.30 29.55
N ASP A 479 4.37 -33.28 30.73
CA ASP A 479 5.83 -33.12 30.92
C ASP A 479 6.57 -34.46 30.97
N SER A 480 5.89 -35.58 30.74
CA SER A 480 6.47 -36.93 30.81
C SER A 480 6.83 -37.48 29.44
N PHE A 481 7.66 -38.52 29.39
CA PHE A 481 7.83 -39.31 28.17
C PHE A 481 6.59 -40.18 27.91
N TYR A 482 6.43 -40.57 26.65
CA TYR A 482 5.41 -41.48 26.14
C TYR A 482 6.06 -42.73 25.54
N TYR A 483 5.37 -43.87 25.50
CA TYR A 483 5.94 -45.11 24.96
C TYR A 483 4.95 -45.89 24.10
N THR A 484 5.46 -46.65 23.13
CA THR A 484 4.66 -47.51 22.25
C THR A 484 4.80 -49.00 22.60
N ASN A 485 3.74 -49.77 22.32
CA ASN A 485 3.76 -51.23 22.34
C ASN A 485 4.05 -51.85 20.96
N ASP A 486 4.14 -51.05 19.90
CA ASP A 486 4.36 -51.52 18.52
C ASP A 486 5.79 -52.02 18.29
N TRP A 487 6.68 -51.73 19.25
CA TRP A 487 8.03 -52.26 19.30
C TRP A 487 8.41 -52.67 20.73
N ASP A 488 9.05 -53.82 20.86
CA ASP A 488 9.79 -54.26 22.05
C ASP A 488 11.11 -54.88 21.67
N TRP A 489 12.02 -54.84 22.63
CA TRP A 489 13.25 -55.58 22.59
C TRP A 489 13.46 -56.34 23.88
N THR A 490 13.74 -57.65 23.76
CA THR A 490 14.19 -58.45 24.90
C THR A 490 15.68 -58.26 25.10
N VAL A 491 16.04 -57.47 26.11
CA VAL A 491 17.42 -57.24 26.55
C VAL A 491 17.85 -58.40 27.43
N ILE A 492 18.96 -59.03 27.09
CA ILE A 492 19.52 -60.18 27.82
C ILE A 492 20.69 -59.69 28.67
N ASP A 493 20.58 -59.79 29.99
CA ASP A 493 21.66 -59.56 30.94
C ASP A 493 21.96 -60.87 31.68
N PRO A 494 22.91 -61.68 31.19
CA PRO A 494 23.24 -62.97 31.79
C PRO A 494 23.84 -62.88 33.20
N SER A 495 24.28 -61.71 33.66
CA SER A 495 25.01 -61.53 34.91
C SER A 495 24.59 -60.26 35.66
N TYR A 496 23.27 -60.13 35.86
CA TYR A 496 22.67 -58.95 36.49
C TYR A 496 23.41 -58.43 37.72
N ASN A 497 23.82 -57.16 37.62
CA ASN A 497 24.47 -56.41 38.68
C ASN A 497 23.83 -55.04 38.85
N GLU A 498 23.16 -54.85 39.98
CA GLU A 498 22.47 -53.60 40.31
C GLU A 498 23.42 -52.38 40.35
N ASP A 499 24.69 -52.58 40.69
CA ASP A 499 25.68 -51.50 40.75
C ASP A 499 26.19 -51.10 39.35
N HIS A 500 26.15 -51.98 38.36
CA HIS A 500 26.48 -51.65 36.96
C HIS A 500 25.26 -51.09 36.22
N ARG A 501 24.05 -51.56 36.53
CA ARG A 501 22.80 -51.03 35.97
C ARG A 501 22.53 -49.56 36.32
N LYS A 502 23.07 -49.08 37.45
CA LYS A 502 22.93 -47.69 37.93
C LYS A 502 24.04 -46.74 37.48
N LYS A 503 24.97 -47.21 36.64
CA LYS A 503 26.11 -46.42 36.15
C LYS A 503 25.97 -46.22 34.66
N SER A 504 26.32 -45.03 34.18
CA SER A 504 26.45 -44.75 32.76
C SER A 504 27.70 -45.41 32.17
N PHE A 505 27.73 -45.54 30.85
CA PHE A 505 28.93 -45.93 30.12
C PHE A 505 30.14 -45.06 30.53
N PRO A 506 31.37 -45.62 30.66
CA PRO A 506 31.80 -47.01 30.38
C PRO A 506 31.77 -47.97 31.58
N ASP A 507 31.29 -47.49 32.73
CA ASP A 507 31.39 -48.20 34.01
C ASP A 507 30.13 -49.01 34.38
N GLY A 508 29.14 -49.05 33.48
CA GLY A 508 27.87 -49.74 33.66
C GLY A 508 27.27 -50.29 32.37
N ASP A 509 26.09 -50.90 32.51
CA ASP A 509 25.34 -51.50 31.40
C ASP A 509 24.87 -50.42 30.43
N SER A 510 25.01 -50.65 29.13
CA SER A 510 24.73 -49.63 28.12
C SER A 510 24.07 -50.17 26.87
N ILE A 511 23.42 -49.28 26.12
CA ILE A 511 23.01 -49.52 24.75
C ILE A 511 23.94 -48.71 23.85
N ASN A 512 24.49 -49.38 22.85
CA ASN A 512 25.10 -48.77 21.69
C ASN A 512 24.01 -48.44 20.65
N TYR A 513 23.95 -47.18 20.25
CA TYR A 513 23.02 -46.65 19.25
C TYR A 513 23.81 -46.37 17.97
N LYS A 514 23.36 -46.93 16.84
CA LYS A 514 23.93 -46.69 15.52
C LYS A 514 22.87 -46.33 14.48
N SER A 515 23.13 -45.35 13.65
CA SER A 515 22.34 -45.08 12.44
C SER A 515 23.18 -44.54 11.29
N ALA A 516 22.62 -44.54 10.09
CA ALA A 516 23.15 -43.78 8.97
C ALA A 516 22.64 -42.33 9.00
N ASP A 517 23.25 -41.46 8.19
CA ASP A 517 22.77 -40.11 7.90
C ASP A 517 21.32 -40.16 7.37
N SER A 518 20.53 -39.14 7.68
CA SER A 518 19.12 -39.05 7.26
C SER A 518 18.64 -37.62 7.12
N THR A 519 17.46 -37.46 6.54
CA THR A 519 16.77 -36.18 6.41
C THR A 519 15.38 -36.28 7.00
N ILE A 520 15.06 -35.40 7.94
CA ILE A 520 13.77 -35.39 8.64
C ILE A 520 12.82 -34.41 7.94
N THR A 521 11.54 -34.74 7.94
CA THR A 521 10.45 -33.86 7.51
C THR A 521 9.42 -33.72 8.62
N LEU A 522 9.11 -32.48 9.01
CA LEU A 522 8.02 -32.17 9.93
C LEU A 522 6.81 -31.71 9.13
N ILE A 523 5.65 -32.33 9.38
CA ILE A 523 4.39 -32.01 8.71
C ILE A 523 3.39 -31.57 9.78
N LEU A 524 3.01 -30.30 9.73
CA LEU A 524 1.98 -29.71 10.58
C LEU A 524 0.62 -29.86 9.89
N LYS A 525 -0.38 -30.34 10.63
CA LYS A 525 -1.74 -30.55 10.13
C LYS A 525 -2.78 -30.02 11.10
N ASN A 526 -3.94 -29.64 10.56
CA ASN A 526 -5.13 -29.35 11.35
C ASN A 526 -5.95 -30.62 11.65
N GLU A 527 -7.04 -30.50 12.41
CA GLU A 527 -7.96 -31.61 12.74
C GLU A 527 -8.53 -32.35 11.52
N SER A 528 -8.67 -31.65 10.39
CA SER A 528 -9.18 -32.22 9.15
C SER A 528 -8.11 -33.00 8.37
N GLY A 529 -6.86 -33.01 8.85
CA GLY A 529 -5.72 -33.65 8.21
C GLY A 529 -5.14 -32.83 7.04
N GLU A 530 -5.56 -31.57 6.89
CA GLU A 530 -5.01 -30.65 5.91
C GLU A 530 -3.65 -30.13 6.38
N ILE A 531 -2.74 -29.92 5.44
CA ILE A 531 -1.38 -29.46 5.73
C ILE A 531 -1.41 -27.97 6.00
N LEU A 532 -0.87 -27.58 7.14
CA LEU A 532 -0.59 -26.20 7.50
C LEU A 532 0.80 -25.80 7.00
N GLN A 533 1.81 -26.64 7.21
CA GLN A 533 3.19 -26.41 6.78
C GLN A 533 3.97 -27.74 6.71
N LYS A 534 4.93 -27.85 5.79
CA LYS A 534 5.97 -28.89 5.78
C LYS A 534 7.35 -28.25 5.90
N ILE A 535 8.14 -28.68 6.88
CA ILE A 535 9.57 -28.35 6.99
C ILE A 535 10.33 -29.59 6.51
N GLU A 536 10.94 -29.50 5.34
CA GLU A 536 11.50 -30.64 4.61
C GLU A 536 13.03 -30.64 4.64
N ASN A 537 13.61 -31.82 4.44
CA ASN A 537 15.04 -32.03 4.25
C ASN A 537 15.96 -31.55 5.40
N ILE A 538 15.50 -31.59 6.65
CA ILE A 538 16.34 -31.24 7.81
C ILE A 538 17.44 -32.31 7.95
N PRO A 539 18.74 -31.98 7.74
CA PRO A 539 19.80 -32.98 7.68
C PRO A 539 20.26 -33.40 9.09
N TYR A 540 20.42 -34.70 9.32
CA TYR A 540 20.98 -35.26 10.55
C TYR A 540 22.06 -36.30 10.25
N GLY A 541 23.15 -36.22 11.01
CA GLY A 541 24.31 -37.08 10.83
C GLY A 541 24.09 -38.49 11.37
N ALA A 542 24.98 -39.40 10.97
CA ALA A 542 25.05 -40.74 11.52
C ALA A 542 25.22 -40.71 13.04
N ILE A 543 24.41 -41.50 13.74
CA ILE A 543 24.50 -41.65 15.18
C ILE A 543 25.48 -42.78 15.50
N GLU A 544 26.41 -42.56 16.41
CA GLU A 544 27.24 -43.59 17.03
C GLU A 544 27.51 -43.18 18.49
N ALA A 545 26.77 -43.76 19.42
CA ALA A 545 26.89 -43.39 20.83
C ALA A 545 26.54 -44.54 21.79
N ASP A 546 27.21 -44.57 22.94
CA ASP A 546 26.96 -45.53 24.01
C ASP A 546 26.33 -44.81 25.22
N PHE A 547 25.13 -45.21 25.61
CA PHE A 547 24.42 -44.62 26.75
C PHE A 547 23.98 -45.67 27.76
N GLY A 548 23.87 -45.27 29.02
CA GLY A 548 23.44 -46.18 30.10
C GLY A 548 22.05 -46.77 29.84
N PHE A 549 21.85 -48.03 30.23
CA PHE A 549 20.54 -48.67 30.12
C PHE A 549 19.68 -48.43 31.36
N TYR A 550 18.62 -47.63 31.19
CA TYR A 550 17.72 -47.28 32.28
C TYR A 550 16.58 -48.30 32.45
N VAL A 551 16.12 -48.46 33.70
CA VAL A 551 14.94 -49.23 34.06
C VAL A 551 14.00 -48.30 34.82
N ASP A 552 13.25 -47.51 34.07
CA ASP A 552 12.31 -46.56 34.63
C ASP A 552 11.02 -46.44 33.81
N SER A 553 9.98 -45.94 34.48
CA SER A 553 8.69 -45.64 33.89
C SER A 553 8.70 -44.29 33.16
N ALA A 554 7.77 -44.12 32.22
CA ALA A 554 7.65 -42.92 31.39
C ALA A 554 7.55 -41.60 32.18
N THR A 555 7.02 -41.66 33.41
CA THR A 555 6.83 -40.51 34.31
C THR A 555 8.07 -40.07 35.07
N ASN A 556 9.10 -40.91 35.12
CA ASN A 556 10.32 -40.64 35.89
C ASN A 556 11.54 -40.32 35.01
N LEU A 557 11.45 -40.55 33.70
CA LEU A 557 12.46 -40.14 32.73
C LEU A 557 12.40 -38.62 32.52
N GLY A 558 13.52 -37.95 32.72
CA GLY A 558 13.71 -36.53 32.42
C GLY A 558 14.30 -36.31 31.03
N VAL A 559 14.25 -35.07 30.52
CA VAL A 559 14.87 -34.69 29.23
C VAL A 559 16.39 -34.94 29.19
N THR A 560 17.06 -34.94 30.34
CA THR A 560 18.50 -35.23 30.47
C THR A 560 18.81 -36.72 30.38
N ASP A 561 17.81 -37.59 30.50
CA ASP A 561 17.97 -39.04 30.40
C ASP A 561 17.81 -39.53 28.95
N ALA A 562 17.47 -38.63 28.01
CA ALA A 562 17.34 -38.97 26.60
C ALA A 562 18.71 -39.02 25.91
N PRO A 563 19.15 -40.18 25.41
CA PRO A 563 20.41 -40.33 24.68
C PRO A 563 20.42 -39.61 23.33
N ILE A 564 19.26 -39.52 22.67
CA ILE A 564 19.12 -38.98 21.33
C ILE A 564 18.14 -37.82 21.36
N VAL A 565 18.52 -36.69 20.79
CA VAL A 565 17.65 -35.54 20.58
C VAL A 565 17.77 -35.07 19.14
N PHE A 566 16.65 -35.08 18.41
CA PHE A 566 16.56 -34.34 17.16
C PHE A 566 16.11 -32.91 17.49
N TYR A 567 16.93 -31.93 17.10
CA TYR A 567 16.78 -30.55 17.47
C TYR A 567 16.84 -29.63 16.26
N TYR A 568 16.04 -28.56 16.30
CA TYR A 568 16.06 -27.48 15.33
C TYR A 568 15.57 -26.21 16.03
N ARG A 569 16.17 -25.07 15.66
CA ARG A 569 15.76 -23.73 16.08
C ARG A 569 15.91 -22.74 14.92
N MET A 570 14.94 -21.86 14.75
CA MET A 570 15.08 -20.68 13.90
C MET A 570 15.95 -19.65 14.60
N LEU A 571 17.00 -19.20 13.92
CA LEU A 571 17.80 -18.09 14.38
C LEU A 571 17.00 -16.79 14.26
N ASP A 572 17.17 -15.93 15.26
CA ASP A 572 16.30 -14.79 15.50
C ASP A 572 17.07 -13.54 15.98
N ASP A 573 18.39 -13.58 15.77
CA ASP A 573 19.26 -12.42 15.77
C ASP A 573 18.83 -11.42 14.68
N ARG A 574 19.29 -10.16 14.79
CA ARG A 574 18.84 -9.05 13.93
C ARG A 574 18.93 -9.39 12.43
N ASP A 575 20.05 -9.94 11.98
CA ASP A 575 20.33 -10.15 10.55
C ASP A 575 19.54 -11.35 10.00
N GLU A 576 19.40 -12.40 10.79
CA GLU A 576 18.58 -13.57 10.49
C GLU A 576 17.08 -13.21 10.49
N LEU A 577 16.64 -12.36 11.43
CA LEU A 577 15.30 -11.79 11.44
C LEU A 577 15.01 -10.97 10.17
N GLU A 578 15.94 -10.12 9.73
CA GLU A 578 15.78 -9.40 8.45
C GLU A 578 15.66 -10.37 7.27
N SER A 579 16.39 -11.48 7.29
CA SER A 579 16.34 -12.50 6.24
C SER A 579 15.00 -13.24 6.20
N TRP A 580 14.37 -13.51 7.36
CA TRP A 580 12.99 -14.01 7.44
C TRP A 580 11.93 -13.03 6.88
N LEU A 581 12.28 -11.75 6.74
CA LEU A 581 11.36 -10.70 6.25
C LEU A 581 11.67 -10.24 4.82
N THR A 582 12.79 -10.69 4.24
CA THR A 582 13.27 -10.22 2.92
C THR A 582 13.65 -11.35 1.96
N GLU A 583 13.99 -12.53 2.47
CA GLU A 583 14.51 -13.65 1.67
C GLU A 583 13.66 -14.92 1.78
N VAL A 584 13.22 -15.29 2.99
CA VAL A 584 12.50 -16.55 3.25
C VAL A 584 11.18 -16.28 3.98
N ASP A 585 10.03 -16.62 3.39
CA ASP A 585 8.74 -16.47 4.09
C ASP A 585 8.59 -17.58 5.14
N PRO A 586 8.53 -17.27 6.45
CA PRO A 586 8.44 -18.28 7.50
C PRO A 586 7.13 -19.08 7.43
N ARG A 587 6.10 -18.57 6.75
CA ARG A 587 4.83 -19.28 6.52
C ARG A 587 4.89 -20.24 5.35
N SER A 588 5.98 -20.29 4.59
CA SER A 588 6.09 -21.11 3.38
C SER A 588 5.53 -22.51 3.63
N ILE A 589 4.56 -22.92 2.80
CA ILE A 589 3.94 -24.25 2.89
C ILE A 589 5.00 -25.34 2.76
N TYR A 590 6.08 -25.07 2.03
CA TYR A 590 7.29 -25.88 1.92
C TYR A 590 8.51 -25.07 2.37
N LEU A 591 8.99 -25.32 3.58
CA LEU A 591 10.26 -24.78 4.06
C LEU A 591 11.34 -25.85 3.84
N ASP A 592 12.08 -25.73 2.74
CA ASP A 592 13.11 -26.69 2.34
C ASP A 592 14.47 -26.30 2.92
N VAL A 593 14.91 -27.03 3.95
CA VAL A 593 16.16 -26.78 4.68
C VAL A 593 17.40 -27.15 3.86
N SER A 594 17.26 -27.84 2.72
CA SER A 594 18.39 -28.09 1.82
C SER A 594 18.84 -26.85 1.04
N LYS A 595 18.02 -25.79 1.01
CA LYS A 595 18.35 -24.50 0.39
C LYS A 595 19.30 -23.72 1.30
N PRO A 596 20.44 -23.21 0.79
CA PRO A 596 21.41 -22.47 1.60
C PRO A 596 20.79 -21.29 2.37
N GLU A 597 19.95 -20.51 1.69
CA GLU A 597 19.25 -19.36 2.29
C GLU A 597 18.29 -19.72 3.44
N VAL A 598 17.83 -20.97 3.50
CA VAL A 598 17.02 -21.46 4.62
C VAL A 598 17.93 -22.06 5.68
N PHE A 599 18.89 -22.91 5.29
CA PHE A 599 19.82 -23.58 6.20
C PHE A 599 20.58 -22.59 7.09
N ASP A 600 21.05 -21.49 6.51
CA ASP A 600 21.85 -20.48 7.23
C ASP A 600 21.02 -19.74 8.31
N LEU A 601 19.69 -19.81 8.26
CA LEU A 601 18.78 -19.20 9.25
C LEU A 601 18.42 -20.14 10.40
N LEU A 602 19.03 -21.33 10.45
CA LEU A 602 18.63 -22.41 11.32
C LEU A 602 19.80 -22.95 12.12
N ASP A 603 19.53 -23.26 13.39
CA ASP A 603 20.41 -24.03 14.25
C ASP A 603 19.87 -25.45 14.39
N ILE A 604 20.57 -26.40 13.78
CA ILE A 604 20.24 -27.83 13.82
C ILE A 604 21.14 -28.61 14.80
N ASN A 605 21.87 -27.93 15.69
CA ASN A 605 22.87 -28.52 16.57
C ASN A 605 24.03 -29.21 15.81
N ASP A 606 24.66 -28.51 14.86
CA ASP A 606 25.88 -28.99 14.18
C ASP A 606 27.13 -28.63 14.99
N VAL A 607 27.47 -29.46 15.97
CA VAL A 607 28.62 -29.25 16.87
C VAL A 607 29.94 -29.53 16.15
N ASN A 608 29.92 -30.46 15.20
CA ASN A 608 31.11 -30.97 14.53
C ASN A 608 31.50 -30.20 13.24
N GLY A 609 30.57 -29.38 12.71
CA GLY A 609 30.74 -28.51 11.55
C GLY A 609 30.64 -29.22 10.20
N ASP A 610 29.89 -30.33 10.11
CA ASP A 610 29.69 -31.09 8.88
C ASP A 610 28.38 -30.77 8.14
N ASN A 611 27.67 -29.74 8.60
CA ASN A 611 26.35 -29.30 8.14
C ASN A 611 25.26 -30.37 8.35
N GLN A 612 25.42 -31.24 9.34
CA GLN A 612 24.40 -32.20 9.75
C GLN A 612 24.10 -32.01 11.23
N GLY A 613 22.83 -32.12 11.61
CA GLY A 613 22.45 -32.05 13.01
C GLY A 613 23.02 -33.22 13.79
N ASP A 614 23.69 -32.93 14.91
CA ASP A 614 24.16 -33.93 15.85
C ASP A 614 23.00 -34.34 16.77
N ALA A 615 22.87 -35.64 16.99
CA ALA A 615 21.77 -36.21 17.77
C ALA A 615 22.03 -36.20 19.30
N ASP A 616 23.06 -35.49 19.76
CA ASP A 616 23.40 -35.38 21.17
C ASP A 616 22.51 -34.35 21.89
N ILE A 617 22.75 -34.13 23.19
CA ILE A 617 22.00 -33.12 23.95
C ILE A 617 22.67 -31.76 23.72
N PRO A 618 21.97 -30.78 23.10
CA PRO A 618 22.46 -29.42 22.98
C PRO A 618 22.95 -28.86 24.32
N VAL A 619 24.11 -28.21 24.29
CA VAL A 619 24.79 -27.72 25.48
C VAL A 619 24.03 -26.49 26.04
N SER A 620 23.03 -26.73 26.88
CA SER A 620 22.37 -25.78 27.80
C SER A 620 21.50 -24.62 27.27
N GLU A 621 21.18 -24.51 25.98
CA GLU A 621 20.48 -23.34 25.42
C GLU A 621 19.12 -23.60 24.74
N LYS A 622 18.49 -24.77 24.93
CA LYS A 622 17.14 -25.04 24.38
C LYS A 622 16.11 -24.14 25.02
N PHE A 623 15.21 -23.56 24.22
CA PHE A 623 14.10 -22.75 24.70
C PHE A 623 14.60 -21.65 25.65
N SER A 624 15.66 -20.94 25.24
CA SER A 624 16.40 -20.01 26.10
C SER A 624 15.63 -18.71 26.35
N TYR A 625 15.64 -18.23 27.59
CA TYR A 625 14.99 -16.97 28.01
C TYR A 625 15.55 -15.70 27.35
N SER A 626 16.69 -15.77 26.65
CA SER A 626 17.34 -14.65 25.98
C SER A 626 16.89 -14.42 24.55
N ASP A 627 16.29 -15.44 23.92
CA ASP A 627 16.10 -15.48 22.47
C ASP A 627 14.97 -14.52 22.06
N PHE A 628 15.02 -14.01 20.83
CA PHE A 628 14.06 -13.03 20.35
C PHE A 628 12.63 -13.60 20.35
N PHE A 629 12.46 -14.83 19.85
CA PHE A 629 11.21 -15.57 19.81
C PHE A 629 10.78 -16.09 21.18
N TYR A 630 11.70 -16.42 22.10
CA TYR A 630 11.31 -17.03 23.38
C TYR A 630 10.90 -16.01 24.46
N GLY A 631 9.62 -16.01 24.83
CA GLY A 631 9.03 -15.18 25.89
C GLY A 631 8.75 -15.93 27.20
N ASN A 632 9.14 -15.38 28.35
CA ASN A 632 8.83 -15.99 29.64
C ASN A 632 7.34 -15.89 29.99
N GLN A 633 6.63 -17.02 30.04
CA GLN A 633 5.29 -17.26 30.62
C GLN A 633 4.10 -16.43 30.11
N ASN A 634 4.29 -15.26 29.52
CA ASN A 634 3.34 -14.51 28.68
C ASN A 634 4.19 -13.47 27.91
N ASN A 635 3.67 -12.83 26.85
CA ASN A 635 4.02 -11.44 26.51
C ASN A 635 5.05 -11.16 25.39
N SER A 636 4.88 -11.69 24.18
CA SER A 636 5.43 -11.05 22.96
C SER A 636 4.47 -11.27 21.79
N PHE A 637 3.84 -10.18 21.32
CA PHE A 637 2.93 -10.19 20.18
C PHE A 637 3.70 -9.69 18.96
N PHE A 638 4.29 -10.61 18.20
CA PHE A 638 4.93 -10.28 16.92
C PHE A 638 3.95 -10.55 15.79
N ARG A 639 3.66 -9.53 15.00
CA ARG A 639 2.65 -9.59 13.94
C ARG A 639 3.32 -9.16 12.65
N LEU A 640 3.35 -10.04 11.66
CA LEU A 640 3.99 -9.73 10.38
C LEU A 640 2.98 -9.63 9.26
N PHE A 641 1.94 -10.46 9.31
CA PHE A 641 0.99 -10.61 8.22
C PHE A 641 -0.42 -10.28 8.66
N ASP A 642 -1.13 -9.59 7.78
CA ASP A 642 -2.53 -9.26 7.96
C ASP A 642 -3.43 -10.16 7.12
N VAL A 643 -4.67 -10.32 7.56
CA VAL A 643 -5.75 -10.89 6.73
C VAL A 643 -6.86 -9.86 6.58
N PRO A 644 -7.49 -9.75 5.40
CA PRO A 644 -8.63 -8.84 5.24
C PRO A 644 -9.70 -9.15 6.29
N SER A 645 -10.12 -8.15 7.06
CA SER A 645 -11.26 -8.26 7.98
C SER A 645 -12.45 -7.41 7.55
N THR A 646 -12.25 -6.40 6.72
CA THR A 646 -13.33 -5.67 6.03
C THR A 646 -13.08 -5.68 4.53
N ILE A 647 -13.94 -5.03 3.76
CA ILE A 647 -13.85 -4.98 2.31
C ILE A 647 -12.49 -4.43 1.88
N PRO A 648 -11.60 -5.24 1.27
CA PRO A 648 -10.39 -4.69 0.71
C PRO A 648 -10.79 -3.84 -0.50
N TYR A 649 -10.24 -2.65 -0.62
CA TYR A 649 -10.44 -1.81 -1.81
C TYR A 649 -9.12 -1.26 -2.38
N SER A 650 -7.99 -1.66 -1.78
CA SER A 650 -6.64 -1.53 -2.33
C SER A 650 -6.08 -2.92 -2.60
N LEU A 651 -5.45 -3.10 -3.77
CA LEU A 651 -4.74 -4.34 -4.10
C LEU A 651 -3.45 -4.52 -3.30
N GLY A 652 -2.99 -3.48 -2.61
CA GLY A 652 -1.80 -3.55 -1.76
C GLY A 652 -1.91 -4.56 -0.62
N ILE A 653 -3.13 -4.94 -0.20
CA ILE A 653 -3.35 -6.01 0.79
C ILE A 653 -2.78 -7.36 0.33
N LEU A 654 -2.64 -7.57 -0.98
CA LEU A 654 -2.05 -8.79 -1.52
C LEU A 654 -0.56 -8.93 -1.20
N GLN A 655 0.11 -7.88 -0.67
CA GLN A 655 1.45 -8.03 -0.09
C GLN A 655 1.49 -9.09 1.02
N HIS A 656 0.36 -9.34 1.69
CA HIS A 656 0.25 -10.33 2.77
C HIS A 656 -0.11 -11.74 2.27
N LEU A 657 -0.45 -11.88 0.99
CA LEU A 657 -0.76 -13.16 0.36
C LEU A 657 0.51 -14.02 0.26
N GLN A 658 0.39 -15.29 0.62
CA GLN A 658 1.48 -16.25 0.47
C GLN A 658 1.58 -16.74 -0.97
N ILE A 659 2.79 -16.77 -1.52
CA ILE A 659 3.08 -17.24 -2.88
C ILE A 659 4.21 -18.25 -2.81
N VAL A 660 4.03 -19.43 -3.40
CA VAL A 660 5.01 -20.53 -3.35
C VAL A 660 6.30 -20.12 -4.04
N GLY A 661 7.44 -20.36 -3.38
CA GLY A 661 8.77 -20.12 -3.95
C GLY A 661 9.20 -18.65 -4.05
N GLU A 662 8.34 -17.72 -3.61
CA GLU A 662 8.61 -16.28 -3.63
C GLU A 662 9.00 -15.77 -2.25
N ARG A 663 9.73 -14.65 -2.23
CA ARG A 663 10.09 -13.92 -1.00
C ARG A 663 8.84 -13.33 -0.33
N PRO A 664 8.84 -13.11 0.99
CA PRO A 664 7.72 -12.45 1.66
C PRO A 664 7.49 -11.05 1.07
N PHE A 665 6.24 -10.55 1.18
CA PHE A 665 5.84 -9.24 0.66
C PHE A 665 6.16 -9.01 -0.82
N ALA A 666 6.13 -10.06 -1.66
CA ALA A 666 6.51 -9.96 -3.07
C ALA A 666 5.71 -8.89 -3.83
N ILE A 667 4.39 -8.79 -3.59
CA ILE A 667 3.54 -7.81 -4.25
C ILE A 667 3.74 -6.42 -3.63
N GLY A 668 4.11 -5.44 -4.45
CA GLY A 668 4.41 -4.07 -4.04
C GLY A 668 5.90 -3.78 -3.86
N ASN A 669 6.75 -4.80 -3.86
CA ASN A 669 8.21 -4.67 -3.74
C ASN A 669 8.94 -5.01 -5.03
N GLN A 670 10.19 -4.56 -5.15
CA GLN A 670 11.00 -4.71 -6.37
C GLN A 670 11.16 -6.18 -6.82
N TRP A 671 11.35 -7.10 -5.87
CA TRP A 671 11.59 -8.51 -6.16
C TRP A 671 10.35 -9.26 -6.67
N GLY A 672 9.14 -8.70 -6.52
CA GLY A 672 7.91 -9.32 -7.03
C GLY A 672 7.84 -9.43 -8.55
N GLY A 673 8.63 -8.65 -9.30
CA GLY A 673 8.75 -8.76 -10.75
C GLY A 673 7.38 -8.71 -11.46
N SER A 674 7.00 -9.81 -12.12
CA SER A 674 5.71 -9.90 -12.84
C SER A 674 4.47 -9.92 -11.92
N LEU A 675 4.62 -10.22 -10.64
CA LEU A 675 3.52 -10.18 -9.67
C LEU A 675 2.97 -8.76 -9.51
N ASN A 676 3.83 -7.75 -9.67
CA ASN A 676 3.44 -6.33 -9.61
C ASN A 676 2.52 -5.91 -10.77
N GLY A 677 2.39 -6.75 -11.82
CA GLY A 677 1.39 -6.57 -12.87
C GLY A 677 -0.05 -6.57 -12.37
N VAL A 678 -0.30 -7.07 -11.14
CA VAL A 678 -1.61 -7.04 -10.48
C VAL A 678 -2.19 -5.61 -10.42
N PHE A 679 -1.35 -4.60 -10.17
CA PHE A 679 -1.77 -3.20 -10.07
C PHE A 679 -2.17 -2.59 -11.41
N ASP A 680 -1.68 -3.14 -12.53
CA ASP A 680 -2.01 -2.68 -13.87
C ASP A 680 -3.23 -3.42 -14.45
N ASN A 681 -3.43 -4.69 -14.07
CA ASN A 681 -4.48 -5.56 -14.61
C ASN A 681 -5.81 -5.45 -13.85
N TYR A 682 -5.76 -5.18 -12.55
CA TYR A 682 -6.91 -5.35 -11.67
C TYR A 682 -7.22 -4.10 -10.83
N PHE A 683 -8.42 -4.07 -10.26
CA PHE A 683 -8.81 -3.16 -9.19
C PHE A 683 -9.88 -3.84 -8.33
N ILE A 684 -10.26 -3.23 -7.21
CA ILE A 684 -11.35 -3.72 -6.36
C ILE A 684 -12.37 -2.60 -6.17
N SER A 685 -13.61 -2.80 -6.61
CA SER A 685 -14.69 -1.83 -6.40
C SER A 685 -15.33 -1.90 -5.01
N GLY A 686 -15.26 -3.06 -4.37
CA GLY A 686 -15.94 -3.38 -3.12
C GLY A 686 -17.46 -3.56 -3.27
N ILE A 687 -17.98 -3.53 -4.50
CA ILE A 687 -19.41 -3.63 -4.79
C ILE A 687 -19.90 -5.08 -4.54
N PRO A 688 -20.96 -5.28 -3.73
CA PRO A 688 -21.60 -6.59 -3.56
C PRO A 688 -22.00 -7.25 -4.87
N GLN A 689 -21.70 -8.54 -4.98
CA GLN A 689 -22.03 -9.33 -6.17
C GLN A 689 -23.48 -9.83 -6.21
N ASP A 690 -24.16 -9.86 -5.07
CA ASP A 690 -25.58 -10.22 -5.01
C ASP A 690 -26.46 -8.99 -5.29
N ALA A 691 -27.00 -8.88 -6.51
CA ALA A 691 -27.93 -7.82 -6.88
C ALA A 691 -29.27 -7.88 -6.10
N ALA A 692 -29.56 -8.98 -5.40
CA ALA A 692 -30.71 -9.12 -4.50
C ALA A 692 -30.37 -8.78 -3.04
N ALA A 693 -29.12 -8.40 -2.76
CA ALA A 693 -28.70 -7.92 -1.45
C ALA A 693 -29.60 -6.79 -0.97
N THR A 694 -30.29 -7.01 0.15
CA THR A 694 -31.12 -5.97 0.78
C THR A 694 -30.31 -5.00 1.63
N PHE A 695 -29.01 -5.26 1.79
CA PHE A 695 -28.10 -4.59 2.72
C PHE A 695 -27.27 -3.47 2.09
N TRP A 696 -27.29 -3.35 0.75
CA TRP A 696 -26.74 -2.19 0.05
C TRP A 696 -27.72 -1.79 -1.06
N ASN A 697 -28.32 -0.61 -0.91
CA ASN A 697 -29.24 -0.04 -1.91
C ASN A 697 -28.66 1.27 -2.45
N PRO A 698 -27.69 1.19 -3.35
CA PRO A 698 -27.08 2.39 -3.91
C PRO A 698 -28.09 3.07 -4.83
N GLN A 699 -28.51 4.27 -4.43
CA GLN A 699 -28.91 5.24 -5.43
C GLN A 699 -27.61 5.69 -6.11
N LEU A 700 -27.44 5.32 -7.38
CA LEU A 700 -26.26 5.71 -8.15
C LEU A 700 -26.08 7.23 -8.06
N ASP A 701 -24.86 7.65 -7.73
CA ASP A 701 -24.49 9.06 -7.56
C ASP A 701 -25.21 9.80 -6.41
N SER A 702 -25.55 9.06 -5.35
CA SER A 702 -26.04 9.66 -4.10
C SER A 702 -24.92 9.80 -3.07
N ALA A 703 -24.75 11.01 -2.54
CA ALA A 703 -23.89 11.24 -1.37
C ALA A 703 -24.40 10.53 -0.11
N GLU A 704 -25.71 10.22 -0.05
CA GLU A 704 -26.32 9.49 1.06
C GLU A 704 -26.00 7.99 1.04
N HIS A 705 -25.65 7.44 -0.13
CA HIS A 705 -25.34 6.01 -0.33
C HIS A 705 -24.13 5.85 -1.27
N PRO A 706 -22.92 6.22 -0.83
CA PRO A 706 -21.73 6.19 -1.68
C PRO A 706 -21.32 4.76 -2.06
N LEU A 707 -20.44 4.67 -3.07
CA LEU A 707 -19.81 3.40 -3.43
C LEU A 707 -18.88 2.93 -2.29
N PRO A 708 -18.73 1.60 -2.09
CA PRO A 708 -17.86 1.05 -1.04
C PRO A 708 -16.40 1.49 -1.16
N ASN A 709 -15.84 1.50 -2.37
CA ASN A 709 -14.56 2.12 -2.63
C ASN A 709 -14.73 3.65 -2.78
N PRO A 710 -14.20 4.47 -1.85
CA PRO A 710 -14.43 5.92 -1.82
C PRO A 710 -13.77 6.66 -2.98
N HIS A 711 -12.84 6.00 -3.69
CA HIS A 711 -12.14 6.59 -4.82
C HIS A 711 -12.90 6.43 -6.14
N LEU A 712 -14.02 5.71 -6.16
CA LEU A 712 -14.76 5.43 -7.38
C LEU A 712 -16.01 6.30 -7.50
N SER A 713 -16.35 6.68 -8.73
CA SER A 713 -17.63 7.28 -9.09
C SER A 713 -18.21 6.65 -10.36
N VAL A 714 -19.53 6.73 -10.50
CA VAL A 714 -20.22 6.19 -11.67
C VAL A 714 -20.23 7.23 -12.79
N TYR A 715 -19.77 6.86 -13.97
CA TYR A 715 -19.90 7.67 -15.16
C TYR A 715 -21.33 7.55 -15.73
N ALA A 716 -21.99 8.70 -15.95
CA ALA A 716 -23.34 8.78 -16.51
C ALA A 716 -24.38 7.93 -15.73
N PRO A 717 -24.54 8.17 -14.41
CA PRO A 717 -25.34 7.35 -13.51
C PRO A 717 -26.81 7.17 -13.94
N ASP A 718 -27.41 8.18 -14.57
CA ASP A 718 -28.77 8.13 -15.13
C ASP A 718 -28.97 7.05 -16.20
N SER A 719 -27.88 6.55 -16.80
CA SER A 719 -27.87 5.58 -17.90
C SER A 719 -27.29 4.21 -17.52
N VAL A 720 -26.84 4.06 -16.27
CA VAL A 720 -26.18 2.85 -15.76
C VAL A 720 -27.15 2.11 -14.82
N SER A 721 -27.14 0.79 -14.87
CA SER A 721 -27.90 -0.06 -13.96
C SER A 721 -26.98 -0.80 -12.99
N MET A 722 -27.54 -1.34 -11.91
CA MET A 722 -26.76 -2.11 -10.95
C MET A 722 -26.05 -3.33 -11.55
N SER A 723 -26.70 -4.01 -12.50
CA SER A 723 -26.08 -5.14 -13.20
C SER A 723 -24.86 -4.75 -14.04
N ASP A 724 -24.72 -3.47 -14.41
CA ASP A 724 -23.59 -3.00 -15.22
C ASP A 724 -22.32 -2.79 -14.37
N ILE A 725 -22.46 -2.60 -13.06
CA ILE A 725 -21.34 -2.30 -12.14
C ILE A 725 -20.97 -3.45 -11.21
N ILE A 726 -21.67 -4.58 -11.27
CA ILE A 726 -21.40 -5.74 -10.42
C ILE A 726 -20.32 -6.66 -11.02
N GLY A 727 -20.32 -6.94 -12.33
CA GLY A 727 -19.39 -7.92 -12.91
C GLY A 727 -17.94 -7.45 -13.06
N ASN A 728 -17.02 -8.35 -13.42
CA ASN A 728 -15.59 -8.04 -13.64
C ASN A 728 -15.29 -6.98 -14.72
N GLU A 729 -16.29 -6.51 -15.48
CA GLU A 729 -16.20 -5.45 -16.48
C GLU A 729 -16.78 -4.11 -16.01
N SER A 730 -17.03 -3.96 -14.70
CA SER A 730 -17.58 -2.75 -14.07
C SER A 730 -16.77 -1.49 -14.38
N SER A 731 -15.47 -1.63 -14.67
CA SER A 731 -14.56 -0.54 -15.09
C SER A 731 -15.04 0.29 -16.28
N LYS A 732 -15.97 -0.21 -17.10
CA LYS A 732 -16.58 0.56 -18.20
C LYS A 732 -17.46 1.73 -17.72
N HIS A 733 -17.94 1.63 -16.49
CA HIS A 733 -18.93 2.54 -15.91
C HIS A 733 -18.36 3.33 -14.72
N LEU A 734 -17.09 3.12 -14.39
CA LEU A 734 -16.45 3.67 -13.21
C LEU A 734 -15.30 4.61 -13.59
N LEU A 735 -15.13 5.66 -12.79
CA LEU A 735 -14.01 6.60 -12.84
C LEU A 735 -13.34 6.64 -11.47
N VAL A 736 -12.03 6.89 -11.48
CA VAL A 736 -11.23 7.08 -10.27
C VAL A 736 -11.14 8.56 -9.96
N ASN A 737 -11.76 9.00 -8.87
CA ASN A 737 -11.66 10.36 -8.37
C ASN A 737 -10.31 10.59 -7.68
N GLY A 738 -9.72 11.75 -7.95
CA GLY A 738 -8.39 12.09 -7.44
C GLY A 738 -7.30 11.22 -8.07
N SER A 739 -7.42 10.86 -9.35
CA SER A 739 -6.38 10.03 -9.98
C SER A 739 -5.05 10.77 -10.02
N PHE A 740 -4.00 10.10 -9.56
CA PHE A 740 -2.64 10.61 -9.47
C PHE A 740 -1.75 9.94 -10.51
N ASN A 741 -1.04 10.76 -11.27
CA ASN A 741 -0.04 10.27 -12.21
C ASN A 741 1.30 10.07 -11.49
N ILE A 742 1.77 8.82 -11.41
CA ILE A 742 3.04 8.45 -10.76
C ILE A 742 4.26 9.13 -11.38
N ASN A 743 4.13 9.66 -12.61
CA ASN A 743 5.16 10.43 -13.28
C ASN A 743 5.14 11.93 -12.92
N SER A 744 4.45 12.30 -11.83
CA SER A 744 4.42 13.68 -11.35
C SER A 744 5.79 14.14 -10.86
N THR A 745 6.21 15.30 -11.36
CA THR A 745 7.41 16.01 -10.91
C THR A 745 7.11 17.13 -9.91
N SER A 746 5.91 17.13 -9.30
CA SER A 746 5.55 18.08 -8.24
C SER A 746 5.79 17.45 -6.88
N SER A 747 6.83 17.90 -6.16
CA SER A 747 7.11 17.43 -4.79
C SER A 747 5.97 17.77 -3.84
N LYS A 748 5.32 18.93 -4.03
CA LYS A 748 4.12 19.32 -3.25
C LYS A 748 2.93 18.39 -3.48
N ALA A 749 2.73 17.94 -4.72
CA ALA A 749 1.63 17.00 -5.01
C ALA A 749 1.90 15.62 -4.39
N TRP A 750 3.14 15.14 -4.46
CA TRP A 750 3.58 13.92 -3.76
C TRP A 750 3.43 14.05 -2.25
N TYR A 751 3.91 15.15 -1.67
CA TYR A 751 3.80 15.42 -0.24
C TYR A 751 2.33 15.40 0.21
N SER A 752 1.45 16.11 -0.49
CA SER A 752 0.01 16.16 -0.21
C SER A 752 -0.69 14.79 -0.29
N LEU A 753 -0.24 13.92 -1.21
CA LEU A 753 -0.71 12.54 -1.35
C LEU A 753 -0.18 11.61 -0.25
N LEU A 754 1.10 11.73 0.14
CA LEU A 754 1.72 10.88 1.16
C LEU A 754 1.23 11.25 2.57
N SER A 755 0.98 12.53 2.83
CA SER A 755 0.40 13.02 4.08
C SER A 755 -1.13 12.84 4.17
N ALA A 756 -1.74 12.19 3.18
CA ALA A 756 -3.19 12.18 3.00
C ALA A 756 -3.94 11.32 4.03
N ASN A 757 -3.24 10.42 4.74
CA ASN A 757 -3.87 9.52 5.70
C ASN A 757 -3.87 10.12 7.10
N PHE A 758 -4.86 10.98 7.36
CA PHE A 758 -5.13 11.55 8.67
C PHE A 758 -6.51 11.09 9.16
N ILE A 759 -6.58 10.68 10.42
CA ILE A 759 -7.79 10.12 11.04
C ILE A 759 -7.97 10.80 12.40
N TYR A 760 -8.80 11.84 12.44
CA TYR A 760 -9.04 12.62 13.64
C TYR A 760 -10.14 12.06 14.55
N ASP A 761 -10.82 11.00 14.12
CA ASP A 761 -11.83 10.29 14.91
C ASP A 761 -11.39 8.84 15.15
N TRP A 762 -10.07 8.60 15.25
CA TRP A 762 -9.56 7.25 15.44
C TRP A 762 -9.84 6.80 16.87
N ASP A 763 -10.88 5.98 17.01
CA ASP A 763 -11.27 5.32 18.25
C ASP A 763 -11.08 3.81 18.05
N TYR A 764 -10.14 3.23 18.80
CA TYR A 764 -9.89 1.80 18.75
C TYR A 764 -9.88 1.21 20.16
N THR A 765 -10.45 0.02 20.28
CA THR A 765 -10.44 -0.73 21.53
C THR A 765 -9.12 -1.49 21.65
N VAL A 766 -8.40 -1.26 22.76
CA VAL A 766 -7.35 -2.15 23.25
C VAL A 766 -7.91 -3.58 23.30
N ASN A 767 -7.17 -4.53 22.74
CA ASN A 767 -7.64 -5.91 22.67
C ASN A 767 -7.89 -6.44 24.09
N LYS A 768 -9.11 -6.92 24.34
CA LYS A 768 -9.53 -7.57 25.58
C LYS A 768 -8.84 -8.94 25.67
N GLY A 769 -7.61 -8.96 26.15
CA GLY A 769 -7.15 -10.11 26.89
C GLY A 769 -7.91 -10.17 28.22
N THR A 770 -8.47 -11.34 28.53
CA THR A 770 -9.34 -11.64 29.70
C THR A 770 -10.27 -10.53 30.22
N SER A 771 -11.49 -10.46 29.67
CA SER A 771 -12.77 -10.06 30.30
C SER A 771 -12.95 -8.79 31.18
N SER A 772 -11.98 -7.90 31.43
CA SER A 772 -12.21 -6.79 32.38
C SER A 772 -11.62 -5.41 32.09
N GLU A 773 -11.00 -5.16 30.95
CA GLU A 773 -10.49 -3.82 30.64
C GLU A 773 -11.34 -3.12 29.57
N GLU A 774 -12.00 -2.03 29.99
CA GLU A 774 -12.59 -1.03 29.11
C GLU A 774 -12.01 0.32 29.49
N ASN A 775 -11.13 0.85 28.63
CA ASN A 775 -10.82 2.26 28.53
C ASN A 775 -10.55 2.52 27.04
N SER A 776 -11.54 3.01 26.30
CA SER A 776 -11.33 3.56 24.95
C SER A 776 -10.66 4.92 25.09
N THR A 777 -9.54 5.11 24.40
CA THR A 777 -8.89 6.42 24.22
C THR A 777 -8.97 6.77 22.75
N ARG A 778 -9.53 7.94 22.48
CA ARG A 778 -9.53 8.53 21.15
C ARG A 778 -8.12 9.08 20.90
N MET A 779 -7.59 8.87 19.70
CA MET A 779 -6.38 9.53 19.24
C MET A 779 -6.60 10.17 17.88
N ASN A 780 -5.88 11.25 17.61
CA ASN A 780 -5.80 11.82 16.27
C ASN A 780 -4.56 11.22 15.60
N LEU A 781 -4.72 10.64 14.41
CA LEU A 781 -3.59 10.18 13.61
C LEU A 781 -3.30 11.18 12.51
N GLU A 782 -2.04 11.60 12.39
CA GLU A 782 -1.54 12.42 11.31
C GLU A 782 -0.50 11.64 10.47
N ASN A 783 -0.58 11.75 9.14
CA ASN A 783 0.43 11.16 8.24
C ASN A 783 0.68 9.64 8.50
N ALA A 784 -0.37 8.88 8.79
CA ALA A 784 -0.27 7.49 9.23
C ALA A 784 -0.10 6.50 8.05
N PHE A 785 0.78 5.53 8.19
CA PHE A 785 0.94 4.39 7.30
C PHE A 785 0.65 3.11 8.06
N PHE A 786 -0.18 2.25 7.48
CA PHE A 786 -0.56 0.97 8.07
C PHE A 786 -0.01 -0.17 7.22
N ARG A 787 0.96 -0.92 7.74
CA ARG A 787 1.29 -2.22 7.14
C ARG A 787 0.20 -3.23 7.41
N LEU A 788 -0.37 -3.19 8.63
CA LEU A 788 -1.43 -4.06 9.10
C LEU A 788 -2.73 -3.24 9.29
N PRO A 789 -3.42 -2.82 8.22
CA PRO A 789 -4.60 -1.96 8.31
C PRO A 789 -5.82 -2.60 8.98
N PHE A 790 -5.86 -3.93 9.13
CA PHE A 790 -6.99 -4.64 9.75
C PHE A 790 -6.71 -5.06 11.19
N SER A 791 -5.46 -5.41 11.51
CA SER A 791 -5.08 -5.92 12.84
C SER A 791 -4.04 -5.08 13.60
N GLY A 792 -3.46 -4.07 12.97
CA GLY A 792 -2.39 -3.24 13.55
C GLY A 792 -2.80 -2.47 14.80
N HIS A 793 -4.09 -2.14 14.93
CA HIS A 793 -4.65 -1.37 16.06
C HIS A 793 -4.85 -2.19 17.34
N TYR A 794 -4.88 -3.53 17.29
CA TYR A 794 -5.06 -4.34 18.49
C TYR A 794 -3.87 -4.16 19.45
N ARG A 795 -4.07 -4.03 20.76
CA ARG A 795 -2.96 -4.01 21.74
C ARG A 795 -2.57 -5.41 22.20
N SER A 796 -1.31 -5.51 22.60
CA SER A 796 -0.70 -6.66 23.23
C SER A 796 -0.84 -6.54 24.77
N GLU A 797 -1.35 -7.56 25.47
CA GLU A 797 -1.31 -7.62 26.95
C GLU A 797 0.13 -7.61 27.49
N ALA A 798 1.12 -7.76 26.59
CA ALA A 798 2.50 -7.95 26.93
C ALA A 798 3.13 -6.85 27.78
N TYR A 799 2.59 -5.67 27.54
CA TYR A 799 3.11 -4.43 28.01
C TYR A 799 1.99 -3.62 28.63
N SER A 800 1.21 -4.22 29.56
CA SER A 800 0.20 -3.50 30.35
C SER A 800 0.73 -2.30 31.16
N THR A 801 2.04 -2.04 31.11
CA THR A 801 2.73 -0.85 31.64
C THR A 801 3.44 0.01 30.59
N TRP A 802 3.43 -0.39 29.31
CA TRP A 802 3.88 0.41 28.17
C TRP A 802 2.62 0.90 27.46
N PRO A 803 2.21 2.15 27.69
CA PRO A 803 1.19 2.81 26.89
C PRO A 803 1.51 2.62 25.41
N PHE A 804 0.48 2.60 24.57
CA PHE A 804 0.74 2.63 23.14
C PHE A 804 1.61 3.87 22.89
N PRO A 805 2.74 3.77 22.17
CA PRO A 805 3.79 4.80 22.24
C PRO A 805 3.26 6.21 21.99
N PHE A 806 2.21 6.36 21.18
CA PHE A 806 1.57 7.65 20.91
C PHE A 806 0.98 8.29 22.17
N GLU A 807 0.40 7.53 23.09
CA GLU A 807 -0.22 8.06 24.33
C GLU A 807 0.77 8.71 25.29
N ASP A 808 2.04 8.30 25.27
CA ASP A 808 3.08 8.83 26.15
C ASP A 808 3.77 10.08 25.58
N TYR A 809 3.70 10.27 24.26
CA TYR A 809 4.37 11.35 23.53
C TYR A 809 3.37 12.37 22.91
N GLU A 810 2.07 12.17 23.08
CA GLU A 810 1.01 13.08 22.64
C GLU A 810 0.33 13.77 23.84
N ASP A 811 0.88 14.89 24.33
CA ASP A 811 0.13 15.86 25.13
C ASP A 811 -0.64 16.81 24.18
N GLU A 812 -1.88 16.43 23.84
CA GLU A 812 -2.79 17.23 22.99
C GLU A 812 -3.01 18.67 23.50
N LEU A 813 -2.60 19.02 24.72
CA LEU A 813 -2.71 20.37 25.27
C LEU A 813 -1.47 21.24 25.02
N THR A 814 -0.34 20.63 24.66
CA THR A 814 0.92 21.33 24.43
C THR A 814 1.18 21.41 22.92
N ILE A 815 1.03 22.60 22.35
CA ILE A 815 1.37 22.85 20.93
C ILE A 815 2.86 22.57 20.71
N GLY A 816 3.17 21.62 19.84
CA GLY A 816 4.54 21.12 19.60
C GLY A 816 5.02 20.07 20.60
N ASP A 817 4.11 19.27 21.17
CA ASP A 817 4.50 17.95 21.67
C ASP A 817 4.65 17.01 20.47
N ASP A 818 5.85 16.45 20.33
CA ASP A 818 6.47 16.21 19.03
C ASP A 818 6.31 14.75 18.56
N TYR A 819 5.19 14.07 18.80
CA TYR A 819 4.88 12.89 17.97
C TYR A 819 4.16 13.38 16.69
N PRO A 820 4.55 12.93 15.47
CA PRO A 820 5.55 11.91 15.11
C PRO A 820 7.02 12.40 14.96
N ALA A 821 7.34 13.64 15.33
CA ALA A 821 8.71 14.19 15.33
C ALA A 821 9.57 13.73 16.54
N LEU A 822 9.81 12.42 16.64
CA LEU A 822 10.56 11.81 17.76
C LEU A 822 12.02 12.31 17.86
N SER A 823 12.48 12.63 19.06
CA SER A 823 13.91 12.75 19.36
C SER A 823 14.60 11.38 19.27
N ASP A 824 15.94 11.36 19.16
CA ASP A 824 16.69 10.10 19.09
C ASP A 824 16.43 9.19 20.31
N ILE A 825 16.21 9.78 21.49
CA ILE A 825 15.92 9.03 22.73
C ILE A 825 14.52 8.43 22.68
N GLU A 826 13.54 9.14 22.12
CA GLU A 826 12.19 8.64 22.01
C GLU A 826 12.10 7.60 20.89
N SER A 827 12.74 7.84 19.75
CA SER A 827 12.89 6.87 18.66
C SER A 827 13.55 5.58 19.14
N GLU A 828 14.62 5.70 19.95
CA GLU A 828 15.22 4.57 20.64
C GLU A 828 14.15 3.82 21.42
N LEU A 829 13.50 4.45 22.40
CA LEU A 829 12.50 3.79 23.26
C LEU A 829 11.29 3.20 22.51
N VAL A 830 10.87 3.81 21.39
CA VAL A 830 9.72 3.40 20.58
C VAL A 830 10.04 2.19 19.71
N PHE A 831 11.22 2.16 19.09
CA PHE A 831 11.56 1.12 18.11
C PHE A 831 12.45 0.01 18.66
N ARG A 832 13.26 0.31 19.70
CA ARG A 832 14.28 -0.59 20.24
C ARG A 832 14.38 -0.50 21.77
N ASN A 833 14.35 -1.62 22.46
CA ASN A 833 14.62 -1.61 23.89
C ASN A 833 16.13 -1.76 24.14
N SER A 834 16.83 -0.68 24.51
CA SER A 834 18.26 -0.75 24.87
C SER A 834 18.47 -1.46 26.22
N SER A 835 18.38 -2.78 26.23
CA SER A 835 18.82 -3.56 27.39
C SER A 835 20.34 -3.38 27.55
N GLY A 836 20.81 -3.04 28.75
CA GLY A 836 22.24 -2.87 29.03
C GLY A 836 23.10 -4.14 28.87
N TYR A 837 22.46 -5.29 28.59
CA TYR A 837 23.11 -6.59 28.39
C TYR A 837 23.19 -6.99 26.92
N ASN A 838 22.27 -6.49 26.08
CA ASN A 838 22.27 -6.77 24.65
C ASN A 838 21.57 -5.63 23.88
N THR A 839 22.35 -4.68 23.38
CA THR A 839 21.83 -3.47 22.70
C THR A 839 21.53 -3.68 21.22
N THR A 840 22.01 -4.78 20.62
CA THR A 840 21.83 -5.07 19.19
C THR A 840 20.66 -6.01 18.89
N GLN A 841 20.14 -6.74 19.89
CA GLN A 841 19.15 -7.81 19.69
C GLN A 841 17.69 -7.46 20.05
N ASP A 842 17.39 -6.39 20.78
CA ASP A 842 16.02 -6.17 21.30
C ASP A 842 15.20 -5.17 20.45
N TRP A 843 14.97 -5.53 19.19
CA TRP A 843 14.09 -4.84 18.23
C TRP A 843 12.61 -5.22 18.38
N ARG A 844 12.23 -5.90 19.47
CA ARG A 844 10.87 -6.39 19.72
C ARG A 844 9.79 -5.30 19.56
N PRO A 845 9.99 -4.04 20.00
CA PRO A 845 9.00 -2.99 19.78
C PRO A 845 8.66 -2.77 18.29
N SER A 846 9.67 -2.76 17.41
CA SER A 846 9.50 -2.59 15.97
C SER A 846 8.65 -3.69 15.28
N LEU A 847 8.60 -4.89 15.86
CA LEU A 847 7.74 -5.99 15.35
C LEU A 847 6.34 -6.04 15.95
N SER A 848 6.05 -5.20 16.94
CA SER A 848 4.79 -5.22 17.68
C SER A 848 3.78 -4.16 17.21
N LEU A 849 4.26 -3.12 16.51
CA LEU A 849 3.49 -1.98 16.02
C LEU A 849 3.14 -2.17 14.54
N GLY A 850 1.85 -2.36 14.24
CA GLY A 850 1.37 -2.57 12.86
C GLY A 850 1.12 -1.29 12.03
N LEU A 851 1.42 -0.12 12.61
CA LEU A 851 1.21 1.19 12.01
C LEU A 851 2.30 2.15 12.44
N ARG A 852 2.48 3.24 11.67
CA ARG A 852 3.44 4.29 11.96
C ARG A 852 2.95 5.65 11.50
N GLU A 853 3.22 6.70 12.27
CA GLU A 853 3.04 8.09 11.82
C GLU A 853 4.39 8.69 11.46
N ILE A 854 4.40 9.49 10.40
CA ILE A 854 5.63 10.07 9.86
C ILE A 854 5.56 11.59 9.97
N SER A 855 6.63 12.20 10.47
CA SER A 855 6.71 13.66 10.56
C SER A 855 6.56 14.33 9.20
N SER A 856 5.88 15.48 9.22
CA SER A 856 5.62 16.29 8.04
C SER A 856 6.91 16.69 7.31
N SER A 857 8.00 16.96 8.06
CA SER A 857 9.32 17.24 7.49
C SER A 857 9.91 16.04 6.75
N ASN A 858 9.81 14.84 7.33
CA ASN A 858 10.33 13.63 6.71
C ASN A 858 9.53 13.26 5.45
N LEU A 859 8.21 13.45 5.44
CA LEU A 859 7.40 13.25 4.24
C LEU A 859 7.67 14.28 3.13
N GLU A 860 7.95 15.54 3.48
CA GLU A 860 8.35 16.55 2.52
C GLU A 860 9.70 16.17 1.86
N ILE A 861 10.69 15.76 2.66
CA ILE A 861 11.98 15.25 2.16
C ILE A 861 11.77 14.02 1.28
N LEU A 862 10.94 13.05 1.70
CA LEU A 862 10.63 11.87 0.90
C LEU A 862 10.03 12.25 -0.47
N ALA A 863 9.09 13.21 -0.49
CA ALA A 863 8.49 13.68 -1.73
C ALA A 863 9.52 14.38 -2.66
N GLU A 864 10.46 15.14 -2.10
CA GLU A 864 11.58 15.70 -2.85
C GLU A 864 12.48 14.61 -3.44
N LYS A 865 12.81 13.58 -2.65
CA LYS A 865 13.62 12.43 -3.08
C LYS A 865 12.96 11.63 -4.19
N ILE A 866 11.64 11.39 -4.11
CA ILE A 866 10.89 10.73 -5.19
C ILE A 866 11.02 11.52 -6.50
N VAL A 867 10.86 12.85 -6.47
CA VAL A 867 10.97 13.70 -7.67
C VAL A 867 12.41 13.79 -8.18
N GLU A 868 13.41 13.82 -7.30
CA GLU A 868 14.83 13.76 -7.66
C GLU A 868 15.15 12.47 -8.42
N LYS A 869 14.67 11.33 -7.93
CA LYS A 869 14.87 10.02 -8.56
C LYS A 869 14.10 9.90 -9.87
N LEU A 870 12.87 10.41 -9.96
CA LEU A 870 12.10 10.48 -11.20
C LEU A 870 12.85 11.27 -12.29
N SER A 871 13.39 12.43 -11.92
CA SER A 871 14.16 13.30 -12.81
C SER A 871 15.49 12.64 -13.24
N SER A 872 16.09 11.84 -12.36
CA SER A 872 17.33 11.10 -12.62
C SER A 872 17.11 9.88 -13.51
N TYR A 873 15.95 9.24 -13.43
CA TYR A 873 15.55 8.14 -14.31
C TYR A 873 15.43 8.59 -15.78
N GLY A 874 15.01 9.85 -15.99
CA GLY A 874 15.13 10.53 -17.29
C GLY A 874 14.10 10.12 -18.35
N THR A 875 13.08 9.34 -17.98
CA THR A 875 11.93 9.00 -18.81
C THR A 875 10.71 8.73 -17.93
N ALA A 876 9.52 8.67 -18.53
CA ALA A 876 8.29 8.35 -17.82
C ALA A 876 8.12 6.83 -17.67
N PHE A 877 7.65 6.41 -16.50
CA PHE A 877 7.32 5.02 -16.22
C PHE A 877 6.07 4.58 -17.02
N PRO A 878 6.16 3.46 -17.74
CA PRO A 878 5.08 2.98 -18.60
C PRO A 878 3.86 2.41 -17.87
N SER A 879 4.04 1.87 -16.67
CA SER A 879 3.00 1.23 -15.87
C SER A 879 3.36 1.23 -14.37
N LEU A 880 2.43 0.80 -13.51
CA LEU A 880 2.74 0.65 -12.08
C LEU A 880 3.74 -0.49 -11.84
N GLU A 881 3.62 -1.61 -12.57
CA GLU A 881 4.58 -2.71 -12.49
C GLU A 881 6.01 -2.22 -12.76
N ASP A 882 6.22 -1.44 -13.82
CA ASP A 882 7.56 -0.95 -14.19
C ASP A 882 8.08 0.12 -13.21
N PHE A 883 7.18 0.88 -12.57
CA PHE A 883 7.52 1.81 -11.49
C PHE A 883 7.95 1.08 -10.22
N ILE A 884 7.20 0.08 -9.78
CA ILE A 884 7.48 -0.72 -8.57
C ILE A 884 8.77 -1.53 -8.76
N ASN A 885 8.93 -2.19 -9.92
CA ASN A 885 10.12 -2.98 -10.24
C ASN A 885 11.40 -2.15 -10.41
N SER A 886 11.28 -0.82 -10.52
CA SER A 886 12.45 0.06 -10.58
C SER A 886 13.15 0.21 -9.24
N GLY A 887 12.47 -0.04 -8.12
CA GLY A 887 12.97 0.23 -6.76
C GLY A 887 13.09 1.72 -6.42
N LEU A 888 12.50 2.61 -7.23
CA LEU A 888 12.64 4.06 -7.05
C LEU A 888 12.16 4.54 -5.68
N LEU A 889 11.05 4.00 -5.17
CA LEU A 889 10.53 4.39 -3.87
C LEU A 889 11.40 3.85 -2.73
N ASP A 890 11.89 2.60 -2.83
CA ASP A 890 12.83 2.07 -1.84
C ASP A 890 14.12 2.89 -1.78
N ASP A 891 14.70 3.25 -2.93
CA ASP A 891 15.86 4.14 -3.02
C ASP A 891 15.57 5.52 -2.42
N ALA A 892 14.37 6.07 -2.65
CA ALA A 892 13.98 7.37 -2.10
C ALA A 892 13.80 7.31 -0.58
N ILE A 893 13.15 6.26 -0.06
CA ILE A 893 12.99 6.02 1.38
C ILE A 893 14.35 5.88 2.05
N ALA A 894 15.27 5.12 1.45
CA ALA A 894 16.58 4.85 2.02
C ALA A 894 17.47 6.11 2.13
N GLU A 895 17.24 7.13 1.28
CA GLU A 895 17.88 8.45 1.36
C GLU A 895 17.24 9.41 2.39
N THR A 896 16.32 8.91 3.23
CA THR A 896 15.71 9.67 4.34
C THR A 896 16.04 9.03 5.69
N SER A 897 15.85 9.78 6.79
CA SER A 897 16.00 9.27 8.15
C SER A 897 14.78 8.50 8.66
N ILE A 898 13.74 8.33 7.82
CA ILE A 898 12.47 7.72 8.20
C ILE A 898 12.69 6.37 8.87
N ASN A 899 13.49 5.46 8.32
CA ASN A 899 13.65 4.11 8.91
C ASN A 899 14.83 3.99 9.89
N THR A 900 15.20 5.09 10.53
CA THR A 900 16.32 5.13 11.49
C THR A 900 15.85 5.60 12.85
N ILE A 901 16.60 5.24 13.89
CA ILE A 901 16.42 5.78 15.24
C ILE A 901 17.17 7.12 15.46
N VAL A 902 17.86 7.62 14.42
CA VAL A 902 18.66 8.86 14.47
C VAL A 902 18.05 9.87 13.50
N SER A 903 17.39 10.88 14.04
CA SER A 903 16.49 11.81 13.34
C SER A 903 17.06 12.51 12.08
N ASP A 904 18.39 12.66 11.98
CA ASP A 904 19.08 13.37 10.88
C ASP A 904 19.96 12.47 9.99
N GLN A 905 19.95 11.15 10.18
CA GLN A 905 20.81 10.23 9.43
C GLN A 905 19.99 9.44 8.42
N ALA A 906 20.34 9.53 7.14
CA ALA A 906 19.69 8.72 6.11
C ALA A 906 19.90 7.22 6.38
N TYR A 907 18.91 6.38 6.06
CA TYR A 907 19.02 4.93 6.26
C TYR A 907 20.29 4.37 5.62
N VAL A 908 20.61 4.75 4.38
CA VAL A 908 21.83 4.30 3.68
C VAL A 908 23.15 4.69 4.37
N ASP A 909 23.13 5.75 5.17
CA ASP A 909 24.30 6.29 5.86
C ASP A 909 24.35 5.87 7.35
N ALA A 910 23.28 5.28 7.89
CA ALA A 910 23.18 4.81 9.27
C ALA A 910 24.02 3.56 9.53
N ASP A 911 24.51 3.38 10.76
CA ASP A 911 25.10 2.11 11.21
C ASP A 911 23.98 1.05 11.36
N ASP A 912 24.31 -0.24 11.25
CA ASP A 912 23.30 -1.33 11.23
C ASP A 912 22.45 -1.37 12.51
N ASP A 913 23.02 -0.99 13.65
CA ASP A 913 22.31 -0.91 14.93
C ASP A 913 21.41 0.33 15.04
N ALA A 914 21.55 1.32 14.16
CA ALA A 914 20.69 2.50 14.09
C ALA A 914 19.54 2.37 13.06
N ARG A 915 19.50 1.26 12.31
CA ARG A 915 18.51 0.98 11.28
C ARG A 915 17.42 0.07 11.80
N ILE A 916 16.17 0.49 11.64
CA ILE A 916 15.02 -0.41 11.84
C ILE A 916 15.19 -1.63 10.92
N PRO A 917 14.99 -2.86 11.42
CA PRO A 917 15.10 -4.06 10.60
C PRO A 917 14.23 -3.97 9.33
N LEU A 918 14.80 -4.33 8.18
CA LEU A 918 14.08 -4.31 6.91
C LEU A 918 12.78 -5.10 7.01
N ASN A 919 11.69 -4.51 6.51
CA ASN A 919 10.35 -5.11 6.52
C ASN A 919 9.82 -5.52 7.93
N ALA A 920 10.40 -5.00 9.02
CA ALA A 920 9.72 -4.96 10.31
C ALA A 920 8.41 -4.16 10.18
N PRO A 921 7.30 -4.53 10.84
CA PRO A 921 6.03 -3.80 10.83
C PRO A 921 6.10 -2.27 10.93
N THR A 922 7.07 -1.71 11.67
CA THR A 922 7.32 -0.25 11.74
C THR A 922 8.18 0.33 10.63
N TYR A 923 8.94 -0.50 9.90
CA TYR A 923 9.73 -0.08 8.75
C TYR A 923 8.76 0.42 7.66
N LEU A 924 8.92 1.64 7.15
CA LEU A 924 8.15 2.10 6.01
C LEU A 924 8.77 1.50 4.73
N SER A 925 8.06 0.59 4.07
CA SER A 925 8.50 -0.03 2.80
C SER A 925 7.85 0.64 1.59
N GLN A 926 8.41 0.41 0.40
CA GLN A 926 7.74 0.75 -0.85
C GLN A 926 6.34 0.11 -0.95
N ALA A 927 6.16 -1.14 -0.53
CA ALA A 927 4.86 -1.81 -0.58
C ALA A 927 3.78 -1.10 0.27
N ASP A 928 4.17 -0.51 1.40
CA ASP A 928 3.24 0.27 2.25
C ASP A 928 2.80 1.56 1.54
N ILE A 929 3.72 2.27 0.89
CA ILE A 929 3.40 3.46 0.07
C ILE A 929 2.48 3.07 -1.09
N ILE A 930 2.82 1.99 -1.81
CA ILE A 930 2.01 1.49 -2.93
C ILE A 930 0.61 1.12 -2.44
N THR A 931 0.48 0.46 -1.28
CA THR A 931 -0.81 0.12 -0.70
C THR A 931 -1.68 1.36 -0.48
N ALA A 932 -1.08 2.45 0.01
CA ALA A 932 -1.77 3.71 0.27
C ALA A 932 -2.19 4.46 -1.01
N ILE A 933 -1.40 4.41 -2.09
CA ILE A 933 -1.65 5.20 -3.31
C ILE A 933 -2.31 4.41 -4.46
N ALA A 934 -2.21 3.08 -4.47
CA ALA A 934 -2.63 2.21 -5.58
C ALA A 934 -4.06 2.45 -6.09
N PRO A 935 -5.09 2.71 -5.23
CA PRO A 935 -6.45 2.96 -5.72
C PRO A 935 -6.59 4.18 -6.63
N ARG A 936 -5.65 5.13 -6.57
CA ARG A 936 -5.66 6.39 -7.34
C ARG A 936 -4.53 6.49 -8.35
N ALA A 937 -3.48 5.70 -8.18
CA ALA A 937 -2.27 5.76 -8.98
C ALA A 937 -2.48 5.26 -10.43
N SER A 938 -1.89 5.98 -11.38
CA SER A 938 -1.90 5.69 -12.81
C SER A 938 -0.59 6.16 -13.44
N ALA A 939 -0.13 5.50 -14.50
CA ALA A 939 1.03 5.94 -15.29
C ALA A 939 0.72 7.10 -16.25
N ARG A 940 -0.54 7.53 -16.32
CA ARG A 940 -1.03 8.57 -17.23
C ARG A 940 -2.16 9.36 -16.59
N SER A 941 -2.39 10.53 -17.16
CA SER A 941 -3.54 11.36 -16.82
C SER A 941 -4.66 11.26 -17.85
N ASP A 942 -5.87 11.49 -17.38
CA ASP A 942 -7.09 11.50 -18.19
C ASP A 942 -7.86 12.82 -18.07
N THR A 943 -7.49 13.68 -17.10
CA THR A 943 -7.96 15.07 -16.97
C THR A 943 -6.88 16.04 -17.44
N PHE A 944 -7.26 16.96 -18.32
CA PHE A 944 -6.37 17.97 -18.88
C PHE A 944 -7.04 19.35 -18.88
N LYS A 945 -6.23 20.39 -18.76
CA LYS A 945 -6.66 21.78 -18.92
C LYS A 945 -5.99 22.38 -20.15
N ILE A 946 -6.80 22.73 -21.14
CA ILE A 946 -6.32 23.38 -22.38
C ILE A 946 -6.42 24.89 -22.19
N LEU A 947 -5.29 25.58 -22.30
CA LEU A 947 -5.25 27.03 -22.37
C LEU A 947 -4.88 27.46 -23.79
N ALA A 948 -5.80 28.16 -24.45
CA ALA A 948 -5.63 28.63 -25.81
C ALA A 948 -5.72 30.16 -25.85
N LYS A 949 -4.73 30.79 -26.49
CA LYS A 949 -4.63 32.25 -26.62
C LYS A 949 -4.54 32.64 -28.08
N ALA A 950 -5.22 33.74 -28.41
CA ALA A 950 -5.12 34.37 -29.72
C ALA A 950 -4.78 35.86 -29.58
N LYS A 951 -3.88 36.34 -30.43
CA LYS A 951 -3.50 37.74 -30.56
C LYS A 951 -3.82 38.23 -31.97
N ILE A 952 -4.51 39.36 -32.05
CA ILE A 952 -4.74 40.06 -33.31
C ILE A 952 -3.76 41.21 -33.40
N LYS A 953 -2.97 41.20 -34.46
CA LYS A 953 -2.03 42.27 -34.79
C LYS A 953 -2.67 43.23 -35.79
N ASN A 954 -2.40 44.52 -35.62
CA ASN A 954 -2.79 45.52 -36.59
C ASN A 954 -2.04 45.25 -37.91
N PRO A 955 -2.74 45.04 -39.03
CA PRO A 955 -2.11 44.65 -40.30
C PRO A 955 -1.22 45.75 -40.91
N THR A 956 -1.28 46.99 -40.38
CA THR A 956 -0.50 48.13 -40.88
C THR A 956 0.70 48.47 -39.98
N THR A 957 0.58 48.30 -38.66
CA THR A 957 1.65 48.65 -37.70
C THR A 957 2.37 47.43 -37.13
N GLY A 958 1.75 46.24 -37.17
CA GLY A 958 2.26 45.02 -36.52
C GLY A 958 2.05 44.99 -35.01
N ASP A 959 1.51 46.06 -34.41
CA ASP A 959 1.26 46.14 -32.97
C ASP A 959 0.08 45.27 -32.55
N LEU A 960 0.08 44.83 -31.30
CA LEU A 960 -1.05 44.12 -30.69
C LEU A 960 -2.27 45.05 -30.63
N ASP A 961 -3.38 44.63 -31.23
CA ASP A 961 -4.67 45.34 -31.19
C ASP A 961 -5.59 44.74 -30.13
N THR A 962 -5.69 43.40 -30.10
CA THR A 962 -6.63 42.69 -29.23
C THR A 962 -6.12 41.29 -28.91
N GLU A 963 -6.41 40.78 -27.71
CA GLU A 963 -6.16 39.38 -27.35
C GLU A 963 -7.37 38.73 -26.67
N ALA A 964 -7.45 37.41 -26.78
CA ALA A 964 -8.43 36.60 -26.07
C ALA A 964 -7.80 35.29 -25.62
N THR A 965 -8.12 34.88 -24.40
CA THR A 965 -7.68 33.60 -23.82
C THR A 965 -8.91 32.80 -23.41
N CYS A 966 -8.96 31.52 -23.79
CA CYS A 966 -9.93 30.56 -23.28
C CYS A 966 -9.23 29.40 -22.58
N ILE A 967 -9.89 28.91 -21.53
CA ILE A 967 -9.50 27.73 -20.78
C ILE A 967 -10.61 26.70 -20.94
N ALA A 968 -10.26 25.45 -21.21
CA ALA A 968 -11.20 24.35 -21.16
C ALA A 968 -10.69 23.21 -20.29
N LEU A 969 -11.58 22.66 -19.47
CA LEU A 969 -11.33 21.41 -18.74
C LEU A 969 -11.83 20.25 -19.61
N VAL A 970 -10.95 19.27 -19.83
CA VAL A 970 -11.20 18.14 -20.72
C VAL A 970 -10.97 16.84 -19.96
N GLN A 971 -11.92 15.93 -20.07
CA GLN A 971 -11.88 14.62 -19.43
C GLN A 971 -11.96 13.52 -20.48
N ARG A 972 -11.16 12.47 -20.31
CA ARG A 972 -11.28 11.22 -21.05
C ARG A 972 -12.31 10.31 -20.37
N PHE A 973 -13.13 9.63 -21.15
CA PHE A 973 -14.13 8.68 -20.64
C PHE A 973 -13.89 7.26 -21.17
N PRO A 974 -14.42 6.21 -20.52
CA PRO A 974 -14.29 4.83 -20.97
C PRO A 974 -14.79 4.58 -22.41
N GLU A 975 -15.73 5.39 -22.89
CA GLU A 975 -16.29 5.32 -24.25
C GLU A 975 -15.22 5.43 -25.35
N GLN A 976 -15.38 4.65 -26.42
CA GLN A 976 -14.53 4.75 -27.61
C GLN A 976 -14.92 5.96 -28.48
N ALA A 977 -13.92 6.66 -29.02
CA ALA A 977 -14.15 7.80 -29.92
C ALA A 977 -14.87 7.41 -31.23
N ALA A 978 -14.69 6.16 -31.70
CA ALA A 978 -15.34 5.63 -32.90
C ALA A 978 -16.81 5.21 -32.68
N ASN A 979 -17.39 5.42 -31.48
CA ASN A 979 -18.74 4.97 -31.09
C ASN A 979 -18.97 3.45 -31.28
N ASN A 980 -17.93 2.64 -31.11
CA ASN A 980 -18.06 1.18 -31.11
C ASN A 980 -18.20 0.68 -29.66
N THR A 981 -19.34 0.06 -29.35
CA THR A 981 -19.62 -0.54 -28.04
C THR A 981 -19.07 -1.97 -27.91
N SER A 982 -18.76 -2.63 -29.04
CA SER A 982 -18.17 -3.97 -29.06
C SER A 982 -16.65 -3.86 -28.95
N GLY A 983 -16.11 -4.08 -27.75
CA GLY A 983 -14.66 -4.04 -27.48
C GLY A 983 -14.19 -2.95 -26.52
N ILE A 984 -15.06 -2.35 -25.70
CA ILE A 984 -14.70 -1.31 -24.71
C ILE A 984 -13.59 -1.79 -23.73
N MET A 985 -13.54 -3.09 -23.44
CA MET A 985 -12.49 -3.69 -22.59
C MET A 985 -11.12 -3.83 -23.27
N SER A 986 -11.06 -3.74 -24.59
CA SER A 986 -9.83 -3.91 -25.36
C SER A 986 -9.14 -2.58 -25.67
N ASN A 987 -7.88 -2.65 -26.08
CA ASN A 987 -7.08 -1.52 -26.54
C ASN A 987 -7.70 -0.90 -27.80
N ALA A 988 -8.47 0.18 -27.62
CA ALA A 988 -9.34 0.73 -28.67
C ALA A 988 -8.52 1.34 -29.83
N GLU A 989 -8.67 0.77 -31.03
CA GLU A 989 -7.93 1.15 -32.25
C GLU A 989 -8.10 2.63 -32.68
N ALA A 990 -7.19 3.12 -33.54
CA ALA A 990 -7.16 4.45 -34.14
C ALA A 990 -7.02 5.62 -33.15
N PHE A 991 -8.13 6.24 -32.74
CA PHE A 991 -8.16 7.44 -31.88
C PHE A 991 -8.37 7.09 -30.39
N GLY A 992 -8.55 5.82 -30.05
CA GLY A 992 -8.73 5.38 -28.66
C GLY A 992 -10.01 5.87 -27.99
N ARG A 993 -9.90 6.21 -26.71
CA ARG A 993 -11.02 6.66 -25.87
C ARG A 993 -11.35 8.12 -26.07
N LYS A 994 -12.61 8.47 -25.88
CA LYS A 994 -13.18 9.78 -26.19
C LYS A 994 -12.83 10.83 -25.12
N PHE A 995 -12.34 11.99 -25.56
CA PHE A 995 -12.26 13.19 -24.73
C PHE A 995 -13.50 14.06 -24.88
N VAL A 996 -13.97 14.62 -23.77
CA VAL A 996 -15.12 15.53 -23.71
C VAL A 996 -14.72 16.78 -22.94
N ILE A 997 -15.11 17.94 -23.48
CA ILE A 997 -14.97 19.21 -22.78
C ILE A 997 -16.06 19.29 -21.70
N LEU A 998 -15.65 19.35 -20.44
CA LEU A 998 -16.56 19.53 -19.31
C LEU A 998 -16.93 21.00 -19.14
N GLU A 999 -15.97 21.90 -19.32
CA GLU A 999 -16.15 23.32 -19.08
C GLU A 999 -15.32 24.16 -20.08
N ILE A 1000 -15.83 25.34 -20.45
CA ILE A 1000 -15.08 26.38 -21.17
C ILE A 1000 -15.27 27.72 -20.46
N GLN A 1001 -14.16 28.35 -20.09
CA GLN A 1001 -14.11 29.68 -19.49
C GLN A 1001 -13.35 30.66 -20.40
N TRP A 1002 -13.87 31.88 -20.54
CA TRP A 1002 -13.15 32.99 -21.16
C TRP A 1002 -12.50 33.84 -20.07
N LEU A 1003 -11.20 34.10 -20.21
CA LEU A 1003 -10.51 35.09 -19.38
C LEU A 1003 -10.65 36.45 -20.07
N ASP A 1004 -11.60 37.26 -19.63
CA ASP A 1004 -11.59 38.68 -19.97
C ASP A 1004 -10.49 39.33 -19.11
N GLN A 1005 -9.51 40.00 -19.77
CA GLN A 1005 -8.27 40.57 -19.21
C GLN A 1005 -8.14 40.51 -17.67
N LEU A 1006 -7.30 39.57 -17.19
CA LEU A 1006 -6.87 39.46 -15.79
C LEU A 1006 -6.23 40.75 -15.27
#